data_AF-A0A165ZMH0-F1
#
_entry.id   AF-A0A165ZMH0-F1
#
_cell.length_a   1.000
_cell.length_b   1.000
_cell.length_c   1.000
_cell.angle_alpha   90.00
_cell.angle_beta   90.00
_cell.angle_gamma   90.00
#
_symmetry.space_group_name_H-M   'P 1'
#
loop_
_entity.id
_entity.type
_entity.pdbx_description
1 polymer ?
#
loop_
_entity_poly.entity_id
_entity_poly.type
_entity_poly.pdbx_seq_one_letter_code
_entity_poly.pdbx_strand_id
1 'polypeptide(L)'
;MKPLFRWIRRSLQKQRRTRAEDINGRNEGGESETTKDTDDVGALIEWKKDDAPSILALKTYAKLVLTTNDVEVVERAVPSFEFGEWYAASDSLLPVFHALRERFLATDTSFRVKETVHQQLVYTKDWEGWKDQEGRWRSDLKADEFTRWCQDQCSELIDSSNGSRRDFFPPFALFASFEEDNEDLRYLASCSNEQCVAHILCTFDSDEELGDREVIFRRAVEACDHMLLHGRTDDVTAILPDLDSASVLRSLLRNPHMRWYQIDDLVTFILKGIEVEVVNELAPFLSDLPAMGVLDHSLLVCEFLELIIRNSPSDFATPHSLDLSAVLDLIHQNSLFKRYSKTLIYCLDRGGLNNLSDLHSALNLWEYCRDVCNGPEAPSGIMAFYHEYIPCFIPLPPLSSDECNELVHNICAVATMPTDDLPIKFFKRPILELLDLDEQQWNAVVTRILSKAQRSDFVTLLIKKSHLPWNRVQDLVMSATKNHAFEILNAMSDSRAFDDLGNHVAVILNFLGCLIPSLPSEVCVPSSLDLTSVVVNITHRKRDRQAWRKHSDTIIFYLDHGAFDQIRSYYLDDAANFFNLCTAESQTMKEWDVNERTSEHTRHRAMFYREKLKARAAEDPYVALRLRPHFLEGFDQPTPVVTEQPQSIEKAAPPSRFQKWQNLFRKAPRNTMSLDNGPDIELGMTGELNVDEEPEHGT
;
A
#
# COMPACT_ATOMS: atom_id res chain seq x y z
N MET A 1 -46.17 7.66 -17.51
CA MET A 1 -45.55 6.34 -17.23
C MET A 1 -44.61 5.86 -18.34
N LYS A 2 -45.02 5.65 -19.60
CA LYS A 2 -44.10 5.19 -20.68
C LYS A 2 -42.91 6.11 -21.07
N PRO A 3 -42.93 7.45 -20.90
CA PRO A 3 -41.81 8.30 -21.33
C PRO A 3 -40.56 8.23 -20.43
N LEU A 4 -40.74 8.17 -19.10
CA LEU A 4 -39.66 8.17 -18.11
C LEU A 4 -38.79 6.91 -18.23
N PHE A 5 -39.41 5.73 -18.30
CA PHE A 5 -38.71 4.47 -18.55
C PHE A 5 -38.01 4.44 -19.91
N ARG A 6 -38.55 5.15 -20.92
CA ARG A 6 -37.90 5.30 -22.24
C ARG A 6 -36.69 6.22 -22.20
N TRP A 7 -36.70 7.21 -21.30
CA TRP A 7 -35.58 8.12 -21.06
C TRP A 7 -34.45 7.41 -20.29
N ILE A 8 -34.77 6.71 -19.19
CA ILE A 8 -33.82 5.86 -18.43
C ILE A 8 -33.16 4.84 -19.37
N ARG A 9 -33.94 4.21 -20.27
CA ARG A 9 -33.44 3.27 -21.29
C ARG A 9 -32.45 3.90 -22.27
N ARG A 10 -32.64 5.16 -22.66
CA ARG A 10 -31.74 5.88 -23.59
C ARG A 10 -30.46 6.34 -22.90
N SER A 11 -30.54 6.75 -21.63
CA SER A 11 -29.38 7.22 -20.86
C SER A 11 -28.44 6.06 -20.47
N LEU A 12 -28.97 4.93 -19.99
CA LEU A 12 -28.18 3.72 -19.70
C LEU A 12 -27.47 3.16 -20.94
N GLN A 13 -28.11 3.24 -22.11
CA GLN A 13 -27.48 2.87 -23.39
C GLN A 13 -26.38 3.85 -23.83
N LYS A 14 -26.48 5.14 -23.45
CA LYS A 14 -25.49 6.16 -23.81
C LYS A 14 -24.24 6.05 -22.95
N GLN A 15 -24.39 5.75 -21.66
CA GLN A 15 -23.29 5.53 -20.71
C GLN A 15 -22.49 4.26 -21.03
N ARG A 16 -23.16 3.18 -21.51
CA ARG A 16 -22.48 1.99 -22.06
C ARG A 16 -21.72 2.28 -23.36
N ARG A 17 -22.11 3.30 -24.15
CA ARG A 17 -21.41 3.68 -25.39
C ARG A 17 -20.17 4.53 -25.15
N THR A 18 -20.22 5.50 -24.23
CA THR A 18 -19.01 6.26 -23.84
C THR A 18 -17.94 5.36 -23.23
N ARG A 19 -18.33 4.35 -22.45
CA ARG A 19 -17.39 3.34 -21.89
C ARG A 19 -16.76 2.42 -22.94
N ALA A 20 -17.39 2.27 -24.11
CA ALA A 20 -16.87 1.48 -25.23
C ALA A 20 -16.05 2.31 -26.23
N GLU A 21 -16.16 3.64 -26.20
CA GLU A 21 -15.40 4.55 -27.07
C GLU A 21 -14.03 4.92 -26.47
N ASP A 22 -13.84 4.80 -25.15
CA ASP A 22 -12.51 4.95 -24.50
C ASP A 22 -11.66 3.66 -24.52
N ILE A 23 -12.23 2.54 -24.94
CA ILE A 23 -11.54 1.24 -25.02
C ILE A 23 -11.77 0.64 -26.41
N ASN A 24 -11.13 1.19 -27.45
CA ASN A 24 -10.96 0.40 -28.67
C ASN A 24 -9.72 0.75 -29.50
N GLY A 25 -8.61 0.13 -29.12
CA GLY A 25 -7.54 -0.27 -30.03
C GLY A 25 -7.54 -1.79 -30.20
N ARG A 26 -8.21 -2.27 -31.25
CA ARG A 26 -8.08 -3.58 -31.94
C ARG A 26 -8.64 -4.87 -31.31
N ASN A 27 -9.59 -5.40 -32.10
CA ASN A 27 -9.83 -6.80 -32.52
C ASN A 27 -10.96 -7.61 -31.86
N GLU A 28 -12.12 -7.50 -32.52
CA GLU A 28 -13.00 -8.55 -33.08
C GLU A 28 -13.06 -9.95 -32.42
N GLY A 29 -14.30 -10.32 -32.06
CA GLY A 29 -14.78 -11.70 -32.23
C GLY A 29 -15.56 -12.26 -31.06
N GLY A 30 -16.83 -11.90 -30.91
CA GLY A 30 -17.74 -12.57 -29.99
C GLY A 30 -19.05 -11.83 -29.81
N GLU A 31 -20.05 -12.16 -30.62
CA GLU A 31 -21.44 -11.77 -30.37
C GLU A 31 -21.88 -12.36 -29.01
N SER A 32 -22.18 -11.50 -28.03
CA SER A 32 -22.94 -11.89 -26.86
C SER A 32 -24.27 -11.13 -26.85
N GLU A 33 -25.35 -11.91 -26.86
CA GLU A 33 -26.72 -11.46 -26.71
C GLU A 33 -26.89 -10.69 -25.39
N THR A 34 -27.01 -9.36 -25.44
CA THR A 34 -27.41 -8.56 -24.27
C THR A 34 -28.43 -7.49 -24.65
N THR A 35 -29.65 -7.95 -24.95
CA THR A 35 -30.86 -7.13 -24.90
C THR A 35 -31.82 -7.71 -23.86
N LYS A 36 -31.59 -7.50 -22.55
CA LYS A 36 -32.52 -7.99 -21.50
C LYS A 36 -32.64 -7.22 -20.16
N ASP A 37 -32.12 -5.99 -19.99
CA ASP A 37 -32.00 -5.42 -18.62
C ASP A 37 -33.12 -4.46 -18.15
N THR A 38 -34.03 -3.96 -18.99
CA THR A 38 -35.05 -2.97 -18.52
C THR A 38 -36.37 -3.57 -18.04
N ASP A 39 -36.69 -4.82 -18.43
CA ASP A 39 -37.84 -5.53 -17.86
C ASP A 39 -37.53 -6.07 -16.44
N ASP A 40 -36.25 -6.02 -16.02
CA ASP A 40 -35.74 -6.57 -14.77
C ASP A 40 -36.01 -5.67 -13.56
N VAL A 41 -35.73 -4.36 -13.62
CA VAL A 41 -35.92 -3.44 -12.47
C VAL A 41 -37.39 -3.40 -12.00
N GLY A 42 -38.34 -3.44 -12.93
CA GLY A 42 -39.77 -3.48 -12.62
C GLY A 42 -40.18 -4.77 -11.89
N ALA A 43 -39.58 -5.91 -12.25
CA ALA A 43 -39.78 -7.19 -11.58
C ALA A 43 -39.05 -7.24 -10.22
N LEU A 44 -37.89 -6.60 -10.10
CA LEU A 44 -37.10 -6.55 -8.86
C LEU A 44 -37.79 -5.74 -7.75
N ILE A 45 -38.60 -4.73 -8.09
CA ILE A 45 -39.39 -3.96 -7.11
C ILE A 45 -40.73 -4.61 -6.73
N GLU A 46 -41.08 -5.75 -7.32
CA GLU A 46 -42.26 -6.50 -6.90
C GLU A 46 -42.04 -7.18 -5.55
N TRP A 47 -43.07 -7.13 -4.71
CA TRP A 47 -43.06 -7.76 -3.39
C TRP A 47 -43.16 -9.27 -3.53
N LYS A 48 -42.22 -9.99 -2.93
CA LYS A 48 -42.24 -11.45 -2.82
C LYS A 48 -42.68 -11.84 -1.42
N LYS A 49 -43.35 -12.99 -1.29
CA LYS A 49 -43.85 -13.46 0.01
C LYS A 49 -42.74 -13.71 1.04
N ASP A 50 -41.54 -14.01 0.56
CA ASP A 50 -40.37 -14.35 1.39
C ASP A 50 -39.40 -13.16 1.53
N ASP A 51 -39.76 -11.95 1.07
CA ASP A 51 -38.91 -10.78 1.25
C ASP A 51 -38.77 -10.43 2.74
N ALA A 52 -37.54 -10.27 3.22
CA ALA A 52 -37.28 -9.75 4.55
C ALA A 52 -37.89 -8.34 4.73
N PRO A 53 -38.28 -7.92 5.95
CA PRO A 53 -38.89 -6.61 6.19
C PRO A 53 -38.06 -5.42 5.68
N SER A 54 -36.73 -5.50 5.74
CA SER A 54 -35.82 -4.48 5.21
C SER A 54 -35.89 -4.38 3.68
N ILE A 55 -35.84 -5.51 2.98
CA ILE A 55 -35.98 -5.60 1.52
C ILE A 55 -37.35 -5.06 1.08
N LEU A 56 -38.43 -5.40 1.79
CA LEU A 56 -39.77 -4.90 1.50
C LEU A 56 -39.84 -3.36 1.64
N ALA A 57 -39.18 -2.81 2.66
CA ALA A 57 -39.10 -1.36 2.86
C ALA A 57 -38.36 -0.67 1.70
N LEU A 58 -37.20 -1.19 1.29
CA LEU A 58 -36.42 -0.67 0.16
C LEU A 58 -37.21 -0.74 -1.15
N LYS A 59 -37.88 -1.85 -1.44
CA LYS A 59 -38.73 -1.99 -2.64
C LYS A 59 -39.91 -1.01 -2.62
N THR A 60 -40.52 -0.80 -1.46
CA THR A 60 -41.63 0.15 -1.30
C THR A 60 -41.17 1.59 -1.51
N TYR A 61 -40.03 1.95 -0.93
CA TYR A 61 -39.37 3.23 -1.16
C TYR A 61 -39.03 3.42 -2.64
N ALA A 62 -38.44 2.41 -3.27
CA ALA A 62 -38.07 2.47 -4.67
C ALA A 62 -39.28 2.73 -5.57
N LYS A 63 -40.37 2.00 -5.33
CA LYS A 63 -41.63 2.16 -6.07
C LYS A 63 -42.20 3.57 -5.91
N LEU A 64 -42.15 4.16 -4.72
CA LEU A 64 -42.62 5.54 -4.49
C LEU A 64 -41.82 6.55 -5.33
N VAL A 65 -40.49 6.50 -5.25
CA VAL A 65 -39.60 7.46 -5.91
C VAL A 65 -39.61 7.31 -7.44
N LEU A 66 -39.61 6.07 -7.95
CA LEU A 66 -39.59 5.82 -9.39
C LEU A 66 -40.92 6.12 -10.08
N THR A 67 -42.04 6.11 -9.35
CA THR A 67 -43.37 6.35 -9.94
C THR A 67 -43.86 7.79 -9.78
N THR A 68 -43.27 8.56 -8.86
CA THR A 68 -43.67 9.95 -8.63
C THR A 68 -43.09 10.91 -9.68
N ASN A 69 -43.91 11.83 -10.16
CA ASN A 69 -43.49 13.02 -10.90
C ASN A 69 -43.53 14.29 -10.04
N ASP A 70 -43.95 14.17 -8.78
CA ASP A 70 -44.02 15.28 -7.84
C ASP A 70 -42.63 15.53 -7.25
N VAL A 71 -42.06 16.69 -7.58
CA VAL A 71 -40.73 17.10 -7.15
C VAL A 71 -40.67 17.25 -5.63
N GLU A 72 -41.75 17.69 -4.97
CA GLU A 72 -41.75 17.80 -3.49
C GLU A 72 -41.65 16.43 -2.83
N VAL A 73 -42.24 15.40 -3.43
CA VAL A 73 -42.14 14.03 -2.92
C VAL A 73 -40.70 13.53 -3.06
N VAL A 74 -40.04 13.83 -4.18
CA VAL A 74 -38.62 13.49 -4.41
C VAL A 74 -37.72 14.21 -3.39
N GLU A 75 -37.95 15.51 -3.16
CA GLU A 75 -37.19 16.30 -2.17
C GLU A 75 -37.35 15.79 -0.74
N ARG A 76 -38.56 15.35 -0.36
CA ARG A 76 -38.81 14.78 0.97
C ARG A 76 -38.28 13.36 1.11
N ALA A 77 -38.13 12.63 0.01
CA ALA A 77 -37.70 11.23 0.01
C ALA A 77 -36.18 11.05 -0.06
N VAL A 78 -35.45 11.97 -0.69
CA VAL A 78 -33.99 11.81 -0.92
C VAL A 78 -33.16 11.63 0.37
N PRO A 79 -33.47 12.27 1.53
CA PRO A 79 -32.66 12.04 2.74
C PRO A 79 -32.74 10.61 3.27
N SER A 80 -33.72 9.81 2.81
CA SER A 80 -33.90 8.40 3.19
C SER A 80 -33.23 7.43 2.23
N PHE A 81 -32.50 7.93 1.23
CA PHE A 81 -31.72 7.11 0.31
C PHE A 81 -30.39 6.69 0.94
N GLU A 82 -30.46 5.98 2.07
CA GLU A 82 -29.28 5.59 2.87
C GLU A 82 -28.53 4.42 2.21
N PHE A 83 -27.34 4.69 1.67
CA PHE A 83 -26.56 3.72 0.88
C PHE A 83 -26.20 2.45 1.67
N GLY A 84 -25.94 2.56 2.98
CA GLY A 84 -25.65 1.40 3.83
C GLY A 84 -26.77 0.35 3.85
N GLU A 85 -28.03 0.78 3.83
CA GLU A 85 -29.17 -0.14 3.75
C GLU A 85 -29.26 -0.84 2.40
N TRP A 86 -28.84 -0.17 1.32
CA TRP A 86 -28.75 -0.77 -0.02
C TRP A 86 -27.62 -1.78 -0.12
N TYR A 87 -26.46 -1.49 0.49
CA TYR A 87 -25.37 -2.45 0.62
C TYR A 87 -25.80 -3.70 1.39
N ALA A 88 -26.52 -3.54 2.51
CA ALA A 88 -27.05 -4.67 3.29
C ALA A 88 -28.03 -5.56 2.52
N ALA A 89 -28.75 -5.00 1.54
CA ALA A 89 -29.65 -5.76 0.68
C ALA A 89 -28.92 -6.57 -0.41
N SER A 90 -27.59 -6.43 -0.50
CA SER A 90 -26.70 -7.13 -1.43
C SER A 90 -27.03 -6.86 -2.92
N ASP A 91 -26.27 -7.49 -3.81
CA ASP A 91 -26.28 -7.28 -5.27
C ASP A 91 -27.67 -7.44 -5.89
N SER A 92 -28.57 -8.17 -5.23
CA SER A 92 -29.95 -8.41 -5.69
C SER A 92 -30.78 -7.15 -5.95
N LEU A 93 -30.46 -6.02 -5.30
CA LEU A 93 -31.14 -4.74 -5.48
C LEU A 93 -30.26 -3.66 -6.12
N LEU A 94 -29.05 -3.97 -6.55
CA LEU A 94 -28.13 -3.01 -7.16
C LEU A 94 -28.71 -2.30 -8.41
N PRO A 95 -29.43 -2.99 -9.33
CA PRO A 95 -30.09 -2.32 -10.46
C PRO A 95 -31.18 -1.33 -10.01
N VAL A 96 -31.88 -1.63 -8.91
CA VAL A 96 -32.91 -0.75 -8.34
C VAL A 96 -32.27 0.49 -7.72
N PHE A 97 -31.16 0.30 -7.00
CA PHE A 97 -30.36 1.39 -6.44
C PHE A 97 -29.90 2.37 -7.53
N HIS A 98 -29.31 1.88 -8.62
CA HIS A 98 -28.90 2.73 -9.74
C HIS A 98 -30.08 3.49 -10.36
N ALA A 99 -31.22 2.82 -10.58
CA ALA A 99 -32.41 3.47 -11.11
C ALA A 99 -32.91 4.61 -10.21
N LEU A 100 -32.84 4.44 -8.89
CA LEU A 100 -33.22 5.49 -7.93
C LEU A 100 -32.26 6.67 -7.97
N ARG A 101 -30.96 6.40 -7.97
CA ARG A 101 -29.94 7.44 -8.08
C ARG A 101 -30.16 8.26 -9.36
N GLU A 102 -30.34 7.60 -10.51
CA GLU A 102 -30.60 8.29 -11.78
C GLU A 102 -31.88 9.13 -11.73
N ARG A 103 -32.93 8.66 -11.04
CA ARG A 103 -34.15 9.45 -10.84
C ARG A 103 -33.87 10.71 -10.01
N PHE A 104 -33.06 10.61 -8.96
CA PHE A 104 -32.70 11.74 -8.12
C PHE A 104 -31.74 12.72 -8.82
N LEU A 105 -30.88 12.25 -9.72
CA LEU A 105 -29.93 13.08 -10.47
C LEU A 105 -30.49 13.64 -11.78
N ALA A 106 -31.73 13.28 -12.13
CA ALA A 106 -32.40 13.72 -13.34
C ALA A 106 -32.45 15.25 -13.48
N THR A 107 -32.63 15.73 -14.71
CA THR A 107 -32.60 17.18 -14.99
C THR A 107 -33.75 17.95 -14.37
N ASP A 108 -34.85 17.27 -14.03
CA ASP A 108 -36.06 17.84 -13.42
C ASP A 108 -36.00 17.92 -11.88
N THR A 109 -34.93 17.43 -11.24
CA THR A 109 -34.75 17.53 -9.78
C THR A 109 -33.91 18.74 -9.39
N SER A 110 -34.15 19.26 -8.18
CA SER A 110 -33.43 20.43 -7.68
C SER A 110 -31.97 20.12 -7.33
N PHE A 111 -31.11 21.15 -7.34
CA PHE A 111 -29.70 21.02 -6.94
C PHE A 111 -29.56 20.42 -5.53
N ARG A 112 -30.46 20.78 -4.62
CA ARG A 112 -30.48 20.25 -3.25
C ARG A 112 -30.69 18.73 -3.21
N VAL A 113 -31.53 18.18 -4.09
CA VAL A 113 -31.72 16.72 -4.20
C VAL A 113 -30.41 16.08 -4.62
N LYS A 114 -29.76 16.60 -5.66
CA LYS A 114 -28.51 16.05 -6.20
C LYS A 114 -27.40 16.08 -5.17
N GLU A 115 -27.24 17.21 -4.48
CA GLU A 115 -26.26 17.35 -3.42
C GLU A 115 -26.56 16.43 -2.23
N THR A 116 -27.85 16.23 -1.89
CA THR A 116 -28.23 15.27 -0.84
C THR A 116 -27.88 13.84 -1.23
N VAL A 117 -28.06 13.44 -2.50
CA VAL A 117 -27.62 12.12 -2.99
C VAL A 117 -26.11 11.96 -2.85
N HIS A 118 -25.32 12.96 -3.22
CA HIS A 118 -23.87 12.89 -3.07
C HIS A 118 -23.46 12.83 -1.58
N GLN A 119 -24.11 13.60 -0.71
CA GLN A 119 -23.86 13.54 0.74
C GLN A 119 -24.19 12.18 1.37
N GLN A 120 -25.05 11.36 0.75
CA GLN A 120 -25.25 9.99 1.24
C GLN A 120 -23.96 9.17 1.17
N LEU A 121 -23.07 9.39 0.19
CA LEU A 121 -21.74 8.73 0.17
C LEU A 121 -20.91 9.11 1.40
N VAL A 122 -20.93 10.39 1.79
CA VAL A 122 -20.21 10.88 2.97
C VAL A 122 -20.77 10.25 4.24
N TYR A 123 -22.10 10.22 4.40
CA TYR A 123 -22.75 9.61 5.57
C TYR A 123 -22.61 8.09 5.62
N THR A 124 -22.38 7.45 4.48
CA THR A 124 -22.24 5.99 4.40
C THR A 124 -21.10 5.49 5.27
N LYS A 125 -20.02 6.27 5.42
CA LYS A 125 -18.87 5.87 6.25
C LYS A 125 -19.23 5.67 7.72
N ASP A 126 -20.30 6.33 8.18
CA ASP A 126 -20.77 6.28 9.56
C ASP A 126 -21.93 5.26 9.76
N TRP A 127 -22.22 4.44 8.75
CA TRP A 127 -23.27 3.41 8.85
C TRP A 127 -22.91 2.34 9.88
N GLU A 128 -23.81 2.08 10.83
CA GLU A 128 -23.58 1.15 11.94
C GLU A 128 -23.36 -0.29 11.45
N GLY A 129 -23.85 -0.67 10.26
CA GLY A 129 -23.73 -2.01 9.71
C GLY A 129 -22.33 -2.43 9.24
N TRP A 130 -21.36 -1.50 9.26
CA TRP A 130 -19.94 -1.83 9.07
C TRP A 130 -19.34 -2.56 10.27
N LYS A 131 -19.92 -2.36 11.46
CA LYS A 131 -19.40 -2.91 12.72
C LYS A 131 -20.31 -4.02 13.25
N ASP A 132 -19.73 -4.97 13.96
CA ASP A 132 -20.44 -6.00 14.69
C ASP A 132 -21.14 -5.43 15.94
N GLN A 133 -21.83 -6.29 16.70
CA GLN A 133 -22.54 -5.89 17.92
C GLN A 133 -21.60 -5.40 19.03
N GLU A 134 -20.31 -5.75 18.95
CA GLU A 134 -19.27 -5.32 19.88
C GLU A 134 -18.57 -4.03 19.41
N GLY A 135 -18.97 -3.46 18.28
CA GLY A 135 -18.40 -2.24 17.71
C GLY A 135 -17.07 -2.45 16.97
N ARG A 136 -16.68 -3.70 16.71
CA ARG A 136 -15.50 -4.03 15.89
C ARG A 136 -15.86 -4.07 14.43
N TRP A 137 -14.90 -3.82 13.55
CA TRP A 137 -15.11 -4.00 12.12
C TRP A 137 -15.51 -5.45 11.82
N ARG A 138 -16.51 -5.61 10.97
CA ARG A 138 -16.93 -6.91 10.48
C ARG A 138 -15.79 -7.58 9.71
N SER A 139 -15.51 -8.85 10.01
CA SER A 139 -14.44 -9.61 9.36
C SER A 139 -14.79 -10.09 7.95
N ASP A 140 -16.06 -10.01 7.55
CA ASP A 140 -16.55 -10.44 6.25
C ASP A 140 -16.65 -9.30 5.22
N LEU A 141 -16.18 -8.09 5.58
CA LEU A 141 -16.14 -6.95 4.66
C LEU A 141 -15.12 -7.21 3.54
N LYS A 142 -15.61 -7.18 2.29
CA LYS A 142 -14.82 -7.31 1.07
C LYS A 142 -15.43 -6.43 -0.01
N ALA A 143 -14.59 -6.03 -0.95
CA ALA A 143 -15.06 -5.27 -2.10
C ALA A 143 -16.01 -6.09 -2.96
N ASP A 144 -17.11 -5.46 -3.32
CA ASP A 144 -18.18 -5.95 -4.19
C ASP A 144 -18.49 -4.90 -5.28
N GLU A 145 -19.49 -5.17 -6.12
CA GLU A 145 -19.85 -4.24 -7.20
C GLU A 145 -20.33 -2.88 -6.66
N PHE A 146 -21.07 -2.88 -5.54
CA PHE A 146 -21.61 -1.67 -4.93
C PHE A 146 -20.53 -0.77 -4.34
N THR A 147 -19.59 -1.35 -3.59
CA THR A 147 -18.51 -0.62 -2.92
C THR A 147 -17.50 -0.07 -3.92
N ARG A 148 -17.15 -0.83 -4.98
CA ARG A 148 -16.36 -0.31 -6.11
C ARG A 148 -17.05 0.83 -6.83
N TRP A 149 -18.35 0.70 -7.05
CA TRP A 149 -19.12 1.81 -7.62
C TRP A 149 -19.08 3.05 -6.70
N CYS A 150 -19.20 2.89 -5.37
CA CYS A 150 -19.07 4.01 -4.44
C CYS A 150 -17.66 4.64 -4.49
N GLN A 151 -16.62 3.82 -4.63
CA GLN A 151 -15.23 4.26 -4.80
C GLN A 151 -15.07 5.12 -6.06
N ASP A 152 -15.55 4.64 -7.21
CA ASP A 152 -15.54 5.38 -8.49
C ASP A 152 -16.24 6.73 -8.36
N GLN A 153 -17.37 6.77 -7.65
CA GLN A 153 -18.13 8.00 -7.43
C GLN A 153 -17.40 9.00 -6.54
N CYS A 154 -16.71 8.54 -5.50
CA CYS A 154 -15.87 9.43 -4.69
C CYS A 154 -14.76 10.04 -5.55
N SER A 155 -14.09 9.22 -6.37
CA SER A 155 -13.05 9.69 -7.30
C SER A 155 -13.59 10.75 -8.29
N GLU A 156 -14.74 10.50 -8.92
CA GLU A 156 -15.38 11.43 -9.87
C GLU A 156 -15.77 12.78 -9.22
N LEU A 157 -16.27 12.74 -7.97
CA LEU A 157 -16.68 13.95 -7.25
C LEU A 157 -15.49 14.78 -6.76
N ILE A 158 -14.38 14.12 -6.38
CA ILE A 158 -13.13 14.79 -6.05
C ILE A 158 -12.57 15.47 -7.31
N ASP A 159 -12.50 14.74 -8.42
CA ASP A 159 -11.97 15.22 -9.70
C ASP A 159 -12.76 16.40 -10.27
N SER A 160 -14.08 16.24 -10.39
CA SER A 160 -14.97 17.29 -10.92
C SER A 160 -15.00 18.59 -10.10
N SER A 161 -14.49 18.54 -8.88
CA SER A 161 -14.38 19.69 -7.97
C SER A 161 -12.95 20.21 -7.83
N ASN A 162 -12.00 19.73 -8.63
CA ASN A 162 -10.56 20.02 -8.54
C ASN A 162 -10.03 19.82 -7.11
N GLY A 163 -10.46 18.75 -6.43
CA GLY A 163 -10.05 18.43 -5.06
C GLY A 163 -10.67 19.29 -3.96
N SER A 164 -11.57 20.23 -4.29
CA SER A 164 -12.21 21.08 -3.27
C SER A 164 -13.21 20.34 -2.38
N ARG A 165 -13.84 19.25 -2.88
CA ARG A 165 -14.74 18.39 -2.10
C ARG A 165 -13.97 17.32 -1.32
N ARG A 166 -13.21 17.77 -0.30
CA ARG A 166 -12.39 16.86 0.52
C ARG A 166 -13.21 15.92 1.40
N ASP A 167 -14.50 16.21 1.60
CA ASP A 167 -15.44 15.37 2.35
C ASP A 167 -15.63 13.97 1.75
N PHE A 168 -15.18 13.74 0.51
CA PHE A 168 -15.22 12.44 -0.16
C PHE A 168 -13.96 11.59 0.04
N PHE A 169 -12.86 12.13 0.60
CA PHE A 169 -11.68 11.31 0.87
C PHE A 169 -11.91 10.25 1.97
N PRO A 170 -12.53 10.57 3.12
CA PRO A 170 -12.82 9.56 4.14
C PRO A 170 -13.69 8.39 3.64
N PRO A 171 -14.83 8.60 2.93
CA PRO A 171 -15.57 7.48 2.36
C PRO A 171 -14.80 6.78 1.23
N PHE A 172 -14.00 7.49 0.43
CA PHE A 172 -13.13 6.85 -0.58
C PHE A 172 -12.14 5.87 0.09
N ALA A 173 -11.46 6.31 1.15
CA ALA A 173 -10.54 5.46 1.91
C ALA A 173 -11.26 4.25 2.52
N LEU A 174 -12.47 4.43 3.04
CA LEU A 174 -13.30 3.31 3.52
C LEU A 174 -13.55 2.28 2.42
N PHE A 175 -14.04 2.68 1.25
CA PHE A 175 -14.35 1.73 0.19
C PHE A 175 -13.10 1.08 -0.38
N ALA A 176 -12.01 1.84 -0.55
CA ALA A 176 -10.71 1.31 -0.93
C ALA A 176 -10.18 0.27 0.08
N SER A 177 -10.53 0.41 1.36
CA SER A 177 -10.12 -0.52 2.42
C SER A 177 -10.79 -1.90 2.40
N PHE A 178 -11.79 -2.08 1.53
CA PHE A 178 -12.44 -3.36 1.30
C PHE A 178 -11.77 -4.17 0.19
N GLU A 179 -10.92 -3.53 -0.62
CA GLU A 179 -10.07 -4.24 -1.57
C GLU A 179 -8.98 -5.03 -0.84
N GLU A 180 -8.43 -6.03 -1.53
CA GLU A 180 -7.35 -6.87 -1.00
C GLU A 180 -6.13 -6.02 -0.58
N ASP A 181 -5.49 -6.37 0.55
CA ASP A 181 -4.28 -5.70 1.08
C ASP A 181 -4.43 -4.18 1.39
N ASN A 182 -5.67 -3.70 1.63
CA ASN A 182 -5.96 -2.29 1.96
C ASN A 182 -6.67 -2.09 3.32
N GLU A 183 -6.72 -3.10 4.18
CA GLU A 183 -7.47 -3.03 5.45
C GLU A 183 -6.99 -1.91 6.39
N ASP A 184 -5.70 -1.56 6.34
CA ASP A 184 -5.12 -0.44 7.07
C ASP A 184 -5.73 0.92 6.70
N LEU A 185 -6.37 1.08 5.53
CA LEU A 185 -7.05 2.33 5.18
C LEU A 185 -8.35 2.56 5.99
N ARG A 186 -8.89 1.54 6.68
CA ARG A 186 -10.20 1.62 7.38
C ARG A 186 -10.28 2.73 8.40
N TYR A 187 -9.20 3.00 9.14
CA TYR A 187 -9.24 4.01 10.20
C TYR A 187 -9.42 5.43 9.65
N LEU A 188 -9.02 5.67 8.39
CA LEU A 188 -9.12 6.97 7.72
C LEU A 188 -10.56 7.45 7.55
N ALA A 189 -11.52 6.53 7.52
CA ALA A 189 -12.95 6.86 7.49
C ALA A 189 -13.41 7.70 8.71
N SER A 190 -12.65 7.64 9.81
CA SER A 190 -12.92 8.35 11.06
C SER A 190 -12.09 9.63 11.23
N CYS A 191 -11.12 9.89 10.35
CA CYS A 191 -10.29 11.09 10.39
C CYS A 191 -11.04 12.34 9.91
N SER A 192 -10.49 13.53 10.21
CA SER A 192 -10.91 14.75 9.50
C SER A 192 -10.56 14.64 8.02
N ASN A 193 -11.18 15.48 7.19
CA ASN A 193 -10.93 15.49 5.75
C ASN A 193 -9.44 15.76 5.45
N GLU A 194 -8.86 16.74 6.13
CA GLU A 194 -7.46 17.12 6.02
C GLU A 194 -6.55 15.96 6.44
N GLN A 195 -6.77 15.39 7.63
CA GLN A 195 -5.97 14.26 8.13
C GLN A 195 -6.09 13.04 7.22
N CYS A 196 -7.27 12.78 6.67
CA CYS A 196 -7.48 11.67 5.74
C CYS A 196 -6.61 11.84 4.48
N VAL A 197 -6.64 13.03 3.84
CA VAL A 197 -5.77 13.33 2.68
C VAL A 197 -4.30 13.19 3.06
N ALA A 198 -3.92 13.73 4.21
CA ALA A 198 -2.56 13.68 4.72
C ALA A 198 -2.06 12.22 4.84
N HIS A 199 -2.83 11.35 5.51
CA HIS A 199 -2.45 9.94 5.66
C HIS A 199 -2.48 9.16 4.34
N ILE A 200 -3.36 9.50 3.40
CA ILE A 200 -3.31 8.95 2.03
C ILE A 200 -1.99 9.31 1.36
N LEU A 201 -1.52 10.55 1.49
CA LEU A 201 -0.22 10.98 0.95
C LEU A 201 0.97 10.23 1.57
N CYS A 202 0.83 9.67 2.77
CA CYS A 202 1.84 8.83 3.43
C CYS A 202 1.70 7.33 3.11
N THR A 203 0.74 6.91 2.30
CA THR A 203 0.37 5.48 2.21
C THR A 203 1.48 4.58 1.64
N PHE A 204 2.37 5.11 0.81
CA PHE A 204 3.52 4.38 0.26
C PHE A 204 4.77 4.45 1.14
N ASP A 205 4.72 5.15 2.28
CA ASP A 205 5.77 5.12 3.30
C ASP A 205 5.59 3.89 4.23
N SER A 206 5.47 2.72 3.60
CA SER A 206 5.37 1.44 4.28
C SER A 206 6.19 0.39 3.52
N ASP A 207 6.78 -0.55 4.25
CA ASP A 207 7.40 -1.76 3.68
C ASP A 207 6.39 -2.92 3.61
N GLU A 208 5.14 -2.68 4.03
CA GLU A 208 4.05 -3.65 4.00
C GLU A 208 3.57 -3.91 2.57
N GLU A 209 2.92 -5.05 2.35
CA GLU A 209 2.19 -5.34 1.13
C GLU A 209 0.96 -4.42 1.09
N LEU A 210 0.96 -3.51 0.12
CA LEU A 210 -0.13 -2.60 -0.13
C LEU A 210 -0.96 -3.11 -1.30
N GLY A 211 -2.29 -3.04 -1.16
CA GLY A 211 -3.22 -3.25 -2.25
C GLY A 211 -3.16 -2.14 -3.29
N ASP A 212 -4.10 -2.18 -4.25
CA ASP A 212 -4.21 -1.10 -5.24
C ASP A 212 -4.67 0.19 -4.56
N ARG A 213 -3.77 1.18 -4.54
CA ARG A 213 -3.99 2.54 -4.02
C ARG A 213 -3.75 3.61 -5.06
N GLU A 214 -3.54 3.23 -6.33
CA GLU A 214 -3.16 4.15 -7.40
C GLU A 214 -4.14 5.32 -7.50
N VAL A 215 -5.44 5.01 -7.56
CA VAL A 215 -6.47 6.02 -7.80
C VAL A 215 -6.60 6.97 -6.60
N ILE A 216 -6.70 6.43 -5.38
CA ILE A 216 -6.89 7.26 -4.18
C ILE A 216 -5.67 8.15 -3.90
N PHE A 217 -4.46 7.61 -4.07
CA PHE A 217 -3.22 8.35 -3.91
C PHE A 217 -3.10 9.47 -4.95
N ARG A 218 -3.36 9.16 -6.23
CA ARG A 218 -3.35 10.16 -7.30
C ARG A 218 -4.31 11.30 -7.02
N ARG A 219 -5.54 11.00 -6.61
CA ARG A 219 -6.53 12.04 -6.28
C ARG A 219 -6.08 12.92 -5.12
N ALA A 220 -5.39 12.37 -4.12
CA ALA A 220 -4.85 13.15 -3.01
C ALA A 220 -3.76 14.13 -3.47
N VAL A 221 -2.84 13.67 -4.33
CA VAL A 221 -1.78 14.53 -4.90
C VAL A 221 -2.39 15.62 -5.79
N GLU A 222 -3.27 15.25 -6.73
CA GLU A 222 -3.94 16.20 -7.64
C GLU A 222 -4.72 17.26 -6.87
N ALA A 223 -5.37 16.89 -5.76
CA ALA A 223 -6.07 17.85 -4.90
C ALA A 223 -5.10 18.90 -4.33
N CYS A 224 -3.92 18.49 -3.85
CA CYS A 224 -2.90 19.41 -3.36
C CYS A 224 -2.35 20.29 -4.50
N ASP A 225 -2.02 19.71 -5.66
CA ASP A 225 -1.50 20.46 -6.81
C ASP A 225 -2.49 21.51 -7.31
N HIS A 226 -3.78 21.18 -7.37
CA HIS A 226 -4.83 22.15 -7.72
C HIS A 226 -4.93 23.31 -6.71
N MET A 227 -4.71 23.05 -5.42
CA MET A 227 -4.67 24.10 -4.40
C MET A 227 -3.44 25.00 -4.59
N LEU A 228 -2.27 24.41 -4.87
CA LEU A 228 -1.04 25.17 -5.15
C LEU A 228 -1.18 26.04 -6.40
N LEU A 229 -1.74 25.49 -7.49
CA LEU A 229 -1.97 26.21 -8.74
C LEU A 229 -2.87 27.44 -8.58
N HIS A 230 -3.82 27.38 -7.64
CA HIS A 230 -4.74 28.48 -7.34
C HIS A 230 -4.25 29.39 -6.20
N GLY A 231 -3.00 29.24 -5.75
CA GLY A 231 -2.41 30.06 -4.69
C GLY A 231 -2.98 29.80 -3.29
N ARG A 232 -3.70 28.69 -3.10
CA ARG A 232 -4.28 28.27 -1.83
C ARG A 232 -3.26 27.49 -0.99
N THR A 233 -2.11 28.11 -0.71
CA THR A 233 -1.02 27.45 0.03
C THR A 233 -1.40 27.14 1.47
N ASP A 234 -2.19 28.00 2.12
CA ASP A 234 -2.63 27.81 3.50
C ASP A 234 -3.47 26.53 3.67
N ASP A 235 -4.21 26.16 2.63
CA ASP A 235 -4.98 24.93 2.58
C ASP A 235 -4.11 23.68 2.54
N VAL A 236 -3.00 23.71 1.79
CA VAL A 236 -2.03 22.61 1.74
C VAL A 236 -1.27 22.53 3.07
N THR A 237 -0.90 23.68 3.64
CA THR A 237 -0.30 23.74 4.99
C THR A 237 -1.24 23.18 6.05
N ALA A 238 -2.57 23.34 5.89
CA ALA A 238 -3.57 22.77 6.80
C ALA A 238 -3.78 21.25 6.64
N ILE A 239 -3.38 20.67 5.51
CA ILE A 239 -3.36 19.21 5.30
C ILE A 239 -2.11 18.58 5.94
N LEU A 240 -0.97 19.28 5.89
CA LEU A 240 0.33 18.77 6.35
C LEU A 240 0.76 19.08 7.82
N PRO A 241 -0.03 19.70 8.72
CA PRO A 241 0.52 20.29 9.94
C PRO A 241 0.94 19.26 11.01
N ASP A 242 0.42 18.04 10.94
CA ASP A 242 0.69 16.96 11.91
C ASP A 242 1.58 15.84 11.35
N LEU A 243 2.04 15.94 10.10
CA LEU A 243 2.81 14.89 9.45
C LEU A 243 4.31 15.18 9.41
N ASP A 244 5.08 14.12 9.61
CA ASP A 244 6.48 14.07 9.24
C ASP A 244 6.61 14.32 7.73
N SER A 245 7.21 15.44 7.35
CA SER A 245 7.46 15.80 5.95
C SER A 245 8.32 14.75 5.24
N ALA A 246 9.23 14.09 5.97
CA ALA A 246 10.01 12.99 5.44
C ALA A 246 9.13 11.76 5.13
N SER A 247 8.07 11.49 5.89
CA SER A 247 7.13 10.41 5.58
C SER A 247 6.37 10.67 4.27
N VAL A 248 5.85 11.89 4.08
CA VAL A 248 5.17 12.27 2.84
C VAL A 248 6.13 12.15 1.65
N LEU A 249 7.36 12.65 1.79
CA LEU A 249 8.37 12.56 0.74
C LEU A 249 8.79 11.12 0.46
N ARG A 250 9.00 10.28 1.48
CA ARG A 250 9.28 8.84 1.29
C ARG A 250 8.17 8.17 0.50
N SER A 251 6.92 8.42 0.86
CA SER A 251 5.74 7.91 0.15
C SER A 251 5.73 8.38 -1.32
N LEU A 252 5.91 9.69 -1.57
CA LEU A 252 6.00 10.24 -2.92
C LEU A 252 7.18 9.67 -3.72
N LEU A 253 8.30 9.32 -3.09
CA LEU A 253 9.45 8.73 -3.78
C LEU A 253 9.31 7.23 -4.03
N ARG A 254 8.64 6.51 -3.15
CA ARG A 254 8.36 5.06 -3.25
C ARG A 254 7.19 4.75 -4.18
N ASN A 255 6.37 5.74 -4.50
CA ASN A 255 5.15 5.56 -5.27
C ASN A 255 5.47 4.90 -6.65
N PRO A 256 4.78 3.81 -7.03
CA PRO A 256 5.06 3.12 -8.28
C PRO A 256 4.16 3.55 -9.44
N HIS A 257 3.29 4.55 -9.27
CA HIS A 257 2.22 4.86 -10.24
C HIS A 257 2.28 6.28 -10.83
N MET A 258 2.90 7.22 -10.13
CA MET A 258 2.96 8.63 -10.49
C MET A 258 4.37 9.02 -10.93
N ARG A 259 4.43 9.80 -12.01
CA ARG A 259 5.67 10.34 -12.57
C ARG A 259 6.08 11.61 -11.84
N TRP A 260 7.35 11.98 -11.98
CA TRP A 260 7.90 13.18 -11.32
C TRP A 260 7.09 14.45 -11.58
N TYR A 261 6.72 14.74 -12.84
CA TYR A 261 5.96 15.95 -13.16
C TYR A 261 4.57 16.03 -12.49
N GLN A 262 4.04 14.91 -11.99
CA GLN A 262 2.75 14.85 -11.29
C GLN A 262 2.91 15.05 -9.78
N ILE A 263 4.12 15.08 -9.25
CA ILE A 263 4.40 15.27 -7.82
C ILE A 263 5.35 16.46 -7.56
N ASP A 264 5.99 17.00 -8.60
CA ASP A 264 7.02 18.05 -8.51
C ASP A 264 6.53 19.31 -7.78
N ASP A 265 5.30 19.75 -8.05
CA ASP A 265 4.72 20.95 -7.42
C ASP A 265 4.57 20.76 -5.91
N LEU A 266 3.99 19.62 -5.48
CA LEU A 266 3.86 19.26 -4.07
C LEU A 266 5.23 19.05 -3.39
N VAL A 267 6.15 18.33 -4.03
CA VAL A 267 7.51 18.11 -3.48
C VAL A 267 8.25 19.44 -3.34
N THR A 268 8.21 20.30 -4.36
CA THR A 268 8.82 21.63 -4.33
C THR A 268 8.21 22.50 -3.22
N PHE A 269 6.89 22.41 -2.99
CA PHE A 269 6.24 23.10 -1.89
C PHE A 269 6.73 22.64 -0.52
N ILE A 270 6.80 21.32 -0.30
CA ILE A 270 7.26 20.73 0.97
C ILE A 270 8.72 21.10 1.26
N LEU A 271 9.58 21.07 0.24
CA LEU A 271 11.01 21.31 0.38
C LEU A 271 11.39 22.78 0.64
N LYS A 272 10.50 23.71 0.29
CA LYS A 272 10.83 25.14 0.19
C LYS A 272 11.40 25.69 1.50
N GLY A 273 12.70 25.98 1.48
CA GLY A 273 13.43 26.57 2.61
C GLY A 273 13.88 25.60 3.70
N ILE A 274 13.76 24.29 3.48
CA ILE A 274 14.22 23.21 4.37
C ILE A 274 14.94 22.08 3.61
N GLU A 275 15.48 22.39 2.43
CA GLU A 275 16.03 21.40 1.50
C GLU A 275 17.13 20.56 2.14
N VAL A 276 18.04 21.18 2.90
CA VAL A 276 19.20 20.51 3.51
C VAL A 276 18.76 19.66 4.70
N GLU A 277 17.86 20.17 5.53
CA GLU A 277 17.29 19.48 6.69
C GLU A 277 16.59 18.19 6.26
N VAL A 278 15.76 18.27 5.21
CA VAL A 278 15.02 17.12 4.67
C VAL A 278 15.97 16.06 4.09
N VAL A 279 17.06 16.45 3.42
CA VAL A 279 18.03 15.46 2.91
C VAL A 279 18.73 14.74 4.05
N ASN A 280 19.04 15.44 5.15
CA ASN A 280 19.59 14.80 6.34
C ASN A 280 18.60 13.80 6.96
N GLU A 281 17.33 14.16 7.02
CA GLU A 281 16.25 13.33 7.56
C GLU A 281 15.97 12.10 6.68
N LEU A 282 16.01 12.26 5.36
CA LEU A 282 15.85 11.19 4.38
C LEU A 282 17.12 10.36 4.18
N ALA A 283 18.26 10.75 4.73
CA ALA A 283 19.53 10.06 4.52
C ALA A 283 19.48 8.56 4.84
N PRO A 284 18.86 8.08 5.95
CA PRO A 284 18.72 6.66 6.22
C PRO A 284 17.92 5.93 5.13
N PHE A 285 16.81 6.53 4.67
CA PHE A 285 15.99 5.99 3.59
C PHE A 285 16.78 5.91 2.28
N LEU A 286 17.43 7.00 1.87
CA LEU A 286 18.23 7.07 0.64
C LEU A 286 19.45 6.13 0.64
N SER A 287 19.94 5.78 1.83
CA SER A 287 21.07 4.87 2.02
C SER A 287 20.68 3.39 1.95
N ASP A 288 19.42 3.05 2.27
CA ASP A 288 18.86 1.70 2.24
C ASP A 288 17.55 1.68 1.43
N LEU A 289 17.68 1.93 0.13
CA LEU A 289 16.53 2.03 -0.77
C LEU A 289 15.86 0.65 -0.97
N PRO A 290 14.52 0.57 -0.86
CA PRO A 290 13.79 -0.63 -1.25
C PRO A 290 13.90 -0.86 -2.77
N ALA A 291 13.50 -2.05 -3.22
CA ALA A 291 13.37 -2.33 -4.64
C ALA A 291 12.37 -1.35 -5.29
N MET A 292 12.89 -0.43 -6.11
CA MET A 292 12.12 0.59 -6.81
C MET A 292 12.05 0.32 -8.31
N GLY A 293 10.88 0.55 -8.89
CA GLY A 293 10.68 0.48 -10.34
C GLY A 293 11.13 1.75 -11.05
N VAL A 294 11.49 1.62 -12.32
CA VAL A 294 11.70 2.77 -13.21
C VAL A 294 10.39 3.15 -13.87
N LEU A 295 9.99 4.41 -13.74
CA LEU A 295 8.82 4.96 -14.42
C LEU A 295 9.28 5.84 -15.57
N ASP A 296 8.97 5.43 -16.80
CA ASP A 296 9.25 6.22 -18.01
C ASP A 296 10.74 6.64 -18.10
N HIS A 297 11.64 5.68 -17.93
CA HIS A 297 13.10 5.90 -17.89
C HIS A 297 13.58 6.92 -16.84
N SER A 298 12.80 7.09 -15.75
CA SER A 298 13.09 8.02 -14.67
C SER A 298 13.06 7.32 -13.31
N LEU A 299 13.93 7.72 -12.40
CA LEU A 299 13.93 7.30 -11.00
C LEU A 299 13.58 8.51 -10.12
N LEU A 300 12.46 8.43 -9.39
CA LEU A 300 11.96 9.56 -8.59
C LEU A 300 12.98 10.05 -7.57
N VAL A 301 13.75 9.15 -6.96
CA VAL A 301 14.83 9.52 -6.05
C VAL A 301 15.91 10.37 -6.73
N CYS A 302 16.22 10.10 -8.00
CA CYS A 302 17.21 10.89 -8.74
C CYS A 302 16.67 12.26 -9.15
N GLU A 303 15.40 12.33 -9.57
CA GLU A 303 14.72 13.61 -9.85
C GLU A 303 14.63 14.49 -8.60
N PHE A 304 14.37 13.86 -7.45
CA PHE A 304 14.41 14.52 -6.15
C PHE A 304 15.79 15.07 -5.80
N LEU A 305 16.86 14.27 -5.98
CA LEU A 305 18.22 14.76 -5.78
C LEU A 305 18.55 15.91 -6.75
N GLU A 306 18.09 15.88 -8.00
CA GLU A 306 18.23 16.99 -8.94
C GLU A 306 17.53 18.26 -8.46
N LEU A 307 16.30 18.15 -7.96
CA LEU A 307 15.55 19.28 -7.40
C LEU A 307 16.28 19.88 -6.20
N ILE A 308 16.77 19.04 -5.28
CA ILE A 308 17.56 19.47 -4.14
C ILE A 308 18.81 20.22 -4.61
N ILE A 309 19.59 19.66 -5.54
CA ILE A 309 20.83 20.29 -6.03
C ILE A 309 20.53 21.64 -6.69
N ARG A 310 19.44 21.73 -7.45
CA ARG A 310 19.03 22.96 -8.14
C ARG A 310 18.66 24.08 -7.17
N ASN A 311 18.04 23.73 -6.04
CA ASN A 311 17.58 24.69 -5.03
C ASN A 311 18.60 24.90 -3.91
N SER A 312 19.62 24.06 -3.83
CA SER A 312 20.63 24.09 -2.76
C SER A 312 21.57 25.29 -2.87
N PRO A 313 22.02 25.84 -1.72
CA PRO A 313 23.07 26.84 -1.68
C PRO A 313 24.37 26.39 -2.35
N SER A 314 25.18 27.35 -2.81
CA SER A 314 26.45 27.07 -3.49
C SER A 314 27.50 26.36 -2.61
N ASP A 315 27.32 26.35 -1.29
CA ASP A 315 28.15 25.70 -0.28
C ASP A 315 27.56 24.39 0.27
N PHE A 316 26.46 23.89 -0.32
CA PHE A 316 25.90 22.58 0.02
C PHE A 316 26.98 21.49 0.06
N ALA A 317 26.98 20.70 1.11
CA ALA A 317 27.83 19.52 1.26
C ALA A 317 26.95 18.30 1.50
N THR A 318 27.34 17.17 0.91
CA THR A 318 26.59 15.93 1.04
C THR A 318 26.64 15.46 2.50
N PRO A 319 25.48 15.24 3.16
CA PRO A 319 25.44 14.78 4.54
C PRO A 319 26.30 13.54 4.80
N HIS A 320 27.00 13.51 5.94
CA HIS A 320 27.87 12.38 6.31
C HIS A 320 27.11 11.06 6.51
N SER A 321 25.82 11.14 6.83
CA SER A 321 24.90 10.01 6.95
C SER A 321 24.36 9.52 5.62
N LEU A 322 24.47 10.31 4.55
CA LEU A 322 23.94 9.96 3.22
C LEU A 322 24.96 9.11 2.46
N ASP A 323 24.64 7.82 2.34
CA ASP A 323 25.35 6.86 1.52
C ASP A 323 24.63 6.66 0.18
N LEU A 324 25.28 7.03 -0.92
CA LEU A 324 24.70 6.93 -2.26
C LEU A 324 24.90 5.56 -2.93
N SER A 325 25.46 4.57 -2.24
CA SER A 325 25.76 3.25 -2.83
C SER A 325 24.49 2.59 -3.41
N ALA A 326 23.38 2.60 -2.66
CA ALA A 326 22.10 2.03 -3.11
C ALA A 326 21.53 2.78 -4.34
N VAL A 327 21.64 4.10 -4.37
CA VAL A 327 21.22 4.94 -5.51
C VAL A 327 22.05 4.60 -6.75
N LEU A 328 23.37 4.48 -6.60
CA LEU A 328 24.30 4.15 -7.68
C LEU A 328 24.01 2.76 -8.27
N ASP A 329 23.79 1.76 -7.42
CA ASP A 329 23.44 0.41 -7.85
C ASP A 329 22.12 0.39 -8.62
N LEU A 330 21.10 1.12 -8.14
CA LEU A 330 19.80 1.22 -8.80
C LEU A 330 19.92 1.86 -10.19
N ILE A 331 20.72 2.91 -10.33
CA ILE A 331 20.98 3.59 -11.62
C ILE A 331 21.74 2.67 -12.57
N HIS A 332 22.74 1.94 -12.08
CA HIS A 332 23.50 0.98 -12.88
C HIS A 332 22.60 -0.15 -13.41
N GLN A 333 21.82 -0.79 -12.54
CA GLN A 333 20.90 -1.88 -12.89
C GLN A 333 19.90 -1.46 -13.98
N ASN A 334 19.51 -0.18 -14.00
CA ASN A 334 18.55 0.36 -14.96
C ASN A 334 19.22 1.10 -16.14
N SER A 335 20.55 1.09 -16.24
CA SER A 335 21.31 1.76 -17.31
C SER A 335 21.04 3.28 -17.43
N LEU A 336 20.85 3.96 -16.29
CA LEU A 336 20.41 5.37 -16.24
C LEU A 336 21.55 6.40 -16.04
N PHE A 337 22.82 5.99 -16.08
CA PHE A 337 23.95 6.91 -15.89
C PHE A 337 23.95 8.08 -16.88
N LYS A 338 23.52 7.86 -18.13
CA LYS A 338 23.43 8.94 -19.13
C LYS A 338 22.53 10.08 -18.69
N ARG A 339 21.47 9.79 -17.94
CA ARG A 339 20.53 10.80 -17.44
C ARG A 339 21.07 11.46 -16.18
N TYR A 340 21.50 10.67 -15.22
CA TYR A 340 21.75 11.14 -13.85
C TYR A 340 23.23 11.36 -13.48
N SER A 341 24.19 11.12 -14.38
CA SER A 341 25.62 11.22 -14.04
C SER A 341 26.02 12.59 -13.50
N LYS A 342 25.47 13.69 -14.04
CA LYS A 342 25.80 15.05 -13.57
C LYS A 342 25.40 15.26 -12.11
N THR A 343 24.20 14.81 -11.75
CA THR A 343 23.60 14.87 -10.42
C THR A 343 24.42 14.05 -9.43
N LEU A 344 24.78 12.82 -9.82
CA LEU A 344 25.60 11.94 -8.99
C LEU A 344 27.00 12.50 -8.76
N ILE A 345 27.66 12.96 -9.83
CA ILE A 345 28.99 13.59 -9.76
C ILE A 345 28.95 14.77 -8.78
N TYR A 346 27.94 15.64 -8.90
CA TYR A 346 27.80 16.77 -8.01
C TYR A 346 27.73 16.34 -6.53
N CYS A 347 26.93 15.33 -6.19
CA CYS A 347 26.86 14.83 -4.82
C CYS A 347 28.17 14.16 -4.36
N LEU A 348 28.84 13.43 -5.24
CA LEU A 348 30.08 12.71 -4.92
C LEU A 348 31.26 13.68 -4.69
N ASP A 349 31.39 14.71 -5.53
CA ASP A 349 32.41 15.77 -5.44
C ASP A 349 32.33 16.52 -4.10
N ARG A 350 31.13 16.60 -3.53
CA ARG A 350 30.84 17.35 -2.30
C ARG A 350 30.86 16.50 -1.04
N GLY A 351 31.73 15.51 -1.02
CA GLY A 351 31.98 14.63 0.12
C GLY A 351 31.20 13.32 0.10
N GLY A 352 30.28 13.14 -0.85
CA GLY A 352 29.48 11.92 -0.99
C GLY A 352 30.34 10.67 -1.23
N LEU A 353 31.46 10.80 -1.95
CA LEU A 353 32.36 9.67 -2.22
C LEU A 353 32.94 9.06 -0.93
N ASN A 354 33.26 9.90 0.06
CA ASN A 354 33.81 9.44 1.34
C ASN A 354 32.77 8.72 2.21
N ASN A 355 31.48 8.99 1.96
CA ASN A 355 30.38 8.43 2.73
C ASN A 355 29.93 7.05 2.22
N LEU A 356 30.34 6.65 1.00
CA LEU A 356 29.93 5.38 0.40
C LEU A 356 30.30 4.17 1.26
N SER A 357 29.32 3.28 1.52
CA SER A 357 29.61 1.97 2.12
C SER A 357 30.18 0.98 1.11
N ASP A 358 29.87 1.14 -0.17
CA ASP A 358 30.37 0.31 -1.27
C ASP A 358 30.98 1.16 -2.39
N LEU A 359 32.30 1.07 -2.56
CA LEU A 359 33.00 1.80 -3.60
C LEU A 359 32.75 1.20 -4.99
N HIS A 360 32.35 -0.08 -5.09
CA HIS A 360 32.05 -0.73 -6.37
C HIS A 360 30.87 -0.09 -7.08
N SER A 361 29.87 0.39 -6.32
CA SER A 361 28.74 1.11 -6.88
C SER A 361 29.20 2.39 -7.61
N ALA A 362 30.22 3.08 -7.08
CA ALA A 362 30.82 4.25 -7.74
C ALA A 362 31.78 3.89 -8.87
N LEU A 363 32.42 2.72 -8.83
CA LEU A 363 33.26 2.24 -9.93
C LEU A 363 32.48 2.19 -11.24
N ASN A 364 31.25 1.69 -11.23
CA ASN A 364 30.39 1.64 -12.43
C ASN A 364 30.13 3.04 -13.03
N LEU A 365 29.93 4.06 -12.18
CA LEU A 365 29.81 5.44 -12.63
C LEU A 365 31.14 5.96 -13.19
N TRP A 366 32.25 5.68 -12.53
CA TRP A 366 33.58 6.08 -13.00
C TRP A 366 33.94 5.45 -14.35
N GLU A 367 33.61 4.18 -14.57
CA GLU A 367 33.78 3.50 -15.85
C GLU A 367 32.90 4.10 -16.95
N TYR A 368 31.65 4.42 -16.63
CA TYR A 368 30.78 5.18 -17.53
C TYR A 368 31.42 6.53 -17.90
N CYS A 369 31.95 7.26 -16.91
CA CYS A 369 32.64 8.53 -17.13
C CYS A 369 33.86 8.35 -18.04
N ARG A 370 34.71 7.34 -17.81
CA ARG A 370 35.86 6.99 -18.67
C ARG A 370 35.43 6.80 -20.12
N ASP A 371 34.37 6.05 -20.34
CA ASP A 371 33.90 5.71 -21.69
C ASP A 371 33.34 6.95 -22.40
N VAL A 372 32.64 7.83 -21.68
CA VAL A 372 32.19 9.13 -22.19
C VAL A 372 33.36 10.09 -22.48
N CYS A 373 34.40 10.09 -21.63
CA CYS A 373 35.59 10.92 -21.78
C CYS A 373 36.37 10.61 -23.07
N ASN A 374 36.27 9.38 -23.58
CA ASN A 374 36.88 8.97 -24.84
C ASN A 374 36.09 9.45 -26.09
N GLY A 375 34.93 10.08 -25.90
CA GLY A 375 34.11 10.64 -26.97
C GLY A 375 34.50 12.07 -27.37
N PRO A 376 34.19 12.51 -28.61
CA PRO A 376 34.57 13.83 -29.13
C PRO A 376 33.84 15.02 -28.48
N GLU A 377 32.78 14.78 -27.70
CA GLU A 377 31.93 15.81 -27.05
C GLU A 377 31.75 15.57 -25.54
N ALA A 378 32.82 15.13 -24.86
CA ALA A 378 32.75 14.83 -23.42
C ALA A 378 32.42 16.09 -22.58
N PRO A 379 31.38 16.06 -21.72
CA PRO A 379 31.05 17.18 -20.83
C PRO A 379 32.19 17.49 -19.85
N SER A 380 32.53 18.78 -19.67
CA SER A 380 33.67 19.20 -18.83
C SER A 380 33.61 18.71 -17.38
N GLY A 381 32.42 18.67 -16.77
CA GLY A 381 32.25 18.15 -15.41
C GLY A 381 32.53 16.65 -15.28
N ILE A 382 32.18 15.85 -16.31
CA ILE A 382 32.48 14.41 -16.34
C ILE A 382 33.98 14.17 -16.47
N MET A 383 34.65 14.95 -17.32
CA MET A 383 36.10 14.91 -17.47
C MET A 383 36.82 15.24 -16.17
N ALA A 384 36.37 16.30 -15.46
CA ALA A 384 36.95 16.72 -14.19
C ALA A 384 36.84 15.60 -13.14
N PHE A 385 35.63 15.07 -12.93
CA PHE A 385 35.38 13.94 -12.02
C PHE A 385 36.25 12.73 -12.35
N TYR A 386 36.27 12.32 -13.63
CA TYR A 386 37.04 11.17 -14.07
C TYR A 386 38.52 11.33 -13.71
N HIS A 387 39.13 12.47 -14.03
CA HIS A 387 40.55 12.73 -13.80
C HIS A 387 40.91 12.91 -12.32
N GLU A 388 40.04 13.56 -11.55
CA GLU A 388 40.26 13.82 -10.14
C GLU A 388 40.25 12.52 -9.32
N TYR A 389 39.33 11.61 -9.62
CA TYR A 389 39.14 10.38 -8.84
C TYR A 389 39.79 9.13 -9.44
N ILE A 390 40.59 9.23 -10.51
CA ILE A 390 41.39 8.09 -11.01
C ILE A 390 42.09 7.35 -9.86
N PRO A 391 42.79 8.01 -8.91
CA PRO A 391 43.53 7.31 -7.86
C PRO A 391 42.66 6.42 -6.97
N CYS A 392 41.36 6.73 -6.83
CA CYS A 392 40.43 5.96 -6.01
C CYS A 392 40.02 4.62 -6.64
N PHE A 393 40.18 4.46 -7.95
CA PHE A 393 39.74 3.28 -8.71
C PHE A 393 40.90 2.49 -9.31
N ILE A 394 42.15 2.79 -8.91
CA ILE A 394 43.31 1.98 -9.28
C ILE A 394 43.30 0.71 -8.43
N PRO A 395 43.31 -0.49 -9.03
CA PRO A 395 43.45 -1.73 -8.28
C PRO A 395 44.72 -1.71 -7.44
N LEU A 396 44.57 -1.90 -6.13
CA LEU A 396 45.69 -2.02 -5.22
C LEU A 396 46.37 -3.38 -5.39
N PRO A 397 47.67 -3.50 -5.07
CA PRO A 397 48.33 -4.79 -5.00
C PRO A 397 47.65 -5.69 -3.95
N PRO A 398 47.85 -7.03 -4.03
CA PRO A 398 47.35 -7.94 -3.01
C PRO A 398 47.83 -7.53 -1.61
N LEU A 399 46.97 -7.73 -0.61
CA LEU A 399 47.28 -7.33 0.76
C LEU A 399 48.54 -8.03 1.27
N SER A 400 49.36 -7.30 2.03
CA SER A 400 50.45 -7.89 2.80
C SER A 400 49.90 -8.79 3.92
N SER A 401 50.77 -9.62 4.51
CA SER A 401 50.34 -10.49 5.62
C SER A 401 49.86 -9.70 6.84
N ASP A 402 50.43 -8.51 7.06
CA ASP A 402 50.07 -7.62 8.17
C ASP A 402 48.71 -6.97 7.93
N GLU A 403 48.44 -6.49 6.71
CA GLU A 403 47.13 -5.97 6.30
C GLU A 403 46.04 -7.07 6.37
N CYS A 404 46.34 -8.30 5.94
CA CYS A 404 45.43 -9.43 6.15
C CYS A 404 45.15 -9.68 7.64
N ASN A 405 46.14 -9.50 8.53
CA ASN A 405 45.94 -9.67 9.97
C ASN A 405 45.11 -8.55 10.57
N GLU A 406 45.26 -7.32 10.08
CA GLU A 406 44.45 -6.17 10.45
C GLU A 406 42.99 -6.37 10.01
N LEU A 407 42.76 -6.83 8.78
CA LEU A 407 41.42 -7.16 8.29
C LEU A 407 40.75 -8.24 9.15
N VAL A 408 41.47 -9.31 9.51
CA VAL A 408 40.97 -10.33 10.45
C VAL A 408 40.59 -9.69 11.78
N HIS A 409 41.44 -8.81 12.32
CA HIS A 409 41.17 -8.14 13.60
C HIS A 409 39.92 -7.27 13.53
N ASN A 410 39.78 -6.48 12.46
CA ASN A 410 38.64 -5.60 12.24
C ASN A 410 37.33 -6.40 12.12
N ILE A 411 37.32 -7.48 11.33
CA ILE A 411 36.15 -8.35 11.17
C ILE A 411 35.77 -9.01 12.50
N CYS A 412 36.73 -9.56 13.24
CA CYS A 412 36.46 -10.16 14.54
C CYS A 412 35.92 -9.12 15.55
N ALA A 413 36.44 -7.89 15.53
CA ALA A 413 35.95 -6.82 16.40
C ALA A 413 34.48 -6.51 16.10
N VAL A 414 34.13 -6.23 14.83
CA VAL A 414 32.75 -5.86 14.45
C VAL A 414 31.76 -7.04 14.56
N ALA A 415 32.21 -8.28 14.44
CA ALA A 415 31.34 -9.46 14.60
C ALA A 415 30.69 -9.50 15.99
N THR A 416 31.43 -9.08 17.02
CA THR A 416 30.99 -9.11 18.42
C THR A 416 30.31 -7.83 18.91
N MET A 417 30.35 -6.75 18.11
CA MET A 417 29.73 -5.47 18.47
C MET A 417 28.20 -5.50 18.35
N PRO A 418 27.45 -4.80 19.22
CA PRO A 418 26.02 -4.53 19.02
C PRO A 418 25.78 -3.74 17.73
N THR A 419 24.61 -3.92 17.11
CA THR A 419 24.21 -3.22 15.87
C THR A 419 23.90 -1.74 16.06
N ASP A 420 23.47 -1.36 17.26
CA ASP A 420 22.75 -0.09 17.47
C ASP A 420 23.69 1.14 17.57
N ASP A 421 25.01 0.92 17.62
CA ASP A 421 25.99 1.95 17.96
C ASP A 421 26.82 2.48 16.77
N LEU A 422 26.73 1.88 15.56
CA LEU A 422 27.64 2.19 14.46
C LEU A 422 26.96 2.32 13.08
N PRO A 423 27.41 3.27 12.23
CA PRO A 423 26.99 3.33 10.83
C PRO A 423 27.26 2.04 10.05
N ILE A 424 26.35 1.67 9.15
CA ILE A 424 26.39 0.43 8.33
C ILE A 424 27.75 0.21 7.65
N LYS A 425 28.40 1.29 7.19
CA LYS A 425 29.72 1.23 6.54
C LYS A 425 30.80 0.54 7.38
N PHE A 426 30.72 0.58 8.72
CA PHE A 426 31.67 -0.09 9.60
C PHE A 426 31.54 -1.62 9.55
N PHE A 427 30.34 -2.14 9.32
CA PHE A 427 30.09 -3.57 9.14
C PHE A 427 30.32 -4.00 7.70
N LYS A 428 29.94 -3.18 6.72
CA LYS A 428 29.95 -3.51 5.30
C LYS A 428 31.35 -3.50 4.68
N ARG A 429 32.17 -2.45 4.94
CA ARG A 429 33.48 -2.27 4.29
C ARG A 429 34.46 -3.43 4.54
N PRO A 430 34.66 -3.92 5.79
CA PRO A 430 35.58 -5.04 6.02
C PRO A 430 35.14 -6.32 5.30
N ILE A 431 33.84 -6.52 5.12
CA ILE A 431 33.33 -7.70 4.39
C ILE A 431 33.56 -7.54 2.88
N LEU A 432 33.38 -6.33 2.33
CA LEU A 432 33.72 -6.08 0.92
C LEU A 432 35.21 -6.27 0.65
N GLU A 433 36.07 -5.74 1.51
CA GLU A 433 37.53 -5.93 1.41
C GLU A 433 37.91 -7.42 1.47
N LEU A 434 37.23 -8.21 2.31
CA LEU A 434 37.39 -9.65 2.34
C LEU A 434 36.97 -10.32 1.02
N LEU A 435 35.88 -9.87 0.40
CA LEU A 435 35.37 -10.43 -0.85
C LEU A 435 36.25 -10.09 -2.06
N ASP A 436 37.04 -9.03 -2.00
CA ASP A 436 37.94 -8.59 -3.07
C ASP A 436 39.30 -9.30 -3.06
N LEU A 437 39.58 -10.12 -2.04
CA LEU A 437 40.82 -10.89 -1.95
C LEU A 437 40.89 -11.99 -3.01
N ASP A 438 42.11 -12.30 -3.46
CA ASP A 438 42.32 -13.48 -4.28
C ASP A 438 41.99 -14.77 -3.51
N GLU A 439 41.72 -15.86 -4.23
CA GLU A 439 41.28 -17.12 -3.64
C GLU A 439 42.23 -17.65 -2.53
N GLN A 440 43.53 -17.47 -2.67
CA GLN A 440 44.50 -17.93 -1.68
C GLN A 440 44.45 -17.08 -0.40
N GLN A 441 44.45 -15.75 -0.55
CA GLN A 441 44.33 -14.82 0.56
C GLN A 441 42.99 -14.94 1.27
N TRP A 442 41.90 -15.02 0.50
CA TRP A 442 40.55 -15.22 0.99
C TRP A 442 40.46 -16.44 1.90
N ASN A 443 40.93 -17.61 1.43
CA ASN A 443 40.92 -18.84 2.22
C ASN A 443 41.75 -18.71 3.51
N ALA A 444 42.91 -18.05 3.44
CA ALA A 444 43.76 -17.85 4.61
C ALA A 444 43.12 -16.92 5.64
N VAL A 445 42.50 -15.83 5.21
CA VAL A 445 41.84 -14.84 6.08
C VAL A 445 40.59 -15.45 6.72
N VAL A 446 39.73 -16.11 5.94
CA VAL A 446 38.52 -16.79 6.46
C VAL A 446 38.91 -17.84 7.51
N THR A 447 39.93 -18.65 7.24
CA THR A 447 40.43 -19.64 8.22
C THR A 447 40.88 -18.97 9.52
N ARG A 448 41.57 -17.83 9.44
CA ARG A 448 42.01 -17.07 10.63
C ARG A 448 40.82 -16.45 11.38
N ILE A 449 39.82 -15.90 10.68
CA ILE A 449 38.60 -15.37 11.30
C ILE A 449 37.89 -16.48 12.09
N LEU A 450 37.64 -17.63 11.45
CA LEU A 450 36.95 -18.77 12.08
C LEU A 450 37.75 -19.40 13.23
N SER A 451 39.06 -19.13 13.33
CA SER A 451 39.89 -19.54 14.47
C SER A 451 39.83 -18.58 15.67
N LYS A 452 39.37 -17.34 15.46
CA LYS A 452 39.38 -16.26 16.47
C LYS A 452 37.98 -15.83 16.92
N ALA A 453 36.97 -15.94 16.05
CA ALA A 453 35.59 -15.57 16.32
C ALA A 453 34.66 -16.80 16.31
N GLN A 454 33.52 -16.71 16.99
CA GLN A 454 32.50 -17.76 16.89
C GLN A 454 31.89 -17.76 15.49
N ARG A 455 31.61 -18.96 14.95
CA ARG A 455 31.01 -19.11 13.61
C ARG A 455 29.66 -18.42 13.52
N SER A 456 28.85 -18.52 14.57
CA SER A 456 27.53 -17.86 14.67
C SER A 456 27.64 -16.34 14.60
N ASP A 457 28.60 -15.74 15.29
CA ASP A 457 28.81 -14.28 15.29
C ASP A 457 29.23 -13.80 13.90
N PHE A 458 30.14 -14.54 13.25
CA PHE A 458 30.56 -14.24 11.88
C PHE A 458 29.42 -14.39 10.88
N VAL A 459 28.63 -15.47 10.94
CA VAL A 459 27.45 -15.63 10.07
C VAL A 459 26.42 -14.54 10.31
N THR A 460 26.17 -14.16 11.56
CA THR A 460 25.25 -13.07 11.93
C THR A 460 25.73 -11.72 11.38
N LEU A 461 27.04 -11.44 11.44
CA LEU A 461 27.64 -10.27 10.80
C LEU A 461 27.33 -10.26 9.29
N LEU A 462 27.49 -11.40 8.61
CA LEU A 462 27.26 -11.50 7.17
C LEU A 462 25.79 -11.31 6.79
N ILE A 463 24.85 -11.98 7.47
CA ILE A 463 23.45 -12.02 7.02
C ILE A 463 22.55 -10.91 7.60
N LYS A 464 22.98 -10.30 8.72
CA LYS A 464 22.20 -9.25 9.41
C LYS A 464 22.95 -7.93 9.41
N LYS A 465 24.15 -7.87 10.01
CA LYS A 465 24.84 -6.58 10.27
C LYS A 465 25.47 -5.93 9.05
N SER A 466 25.84 -6.70 8.01
CA SER A 466 26.55 -6.17 6.84
C SER A 466 25.65 -5.39 5.87
N HIS A 467 24.33 -5.62 5.91
CA HIS A 467 23.36 -5.15 4.91
C HIS A 467 23.74 -5.52 3.45
N LEU A 468 24.60 -6.52 3.25
CA LEU A 468 24.94 -7.00 1.92
C LEU A 468 23.84 -7.91 1.37
N PRO A 469 23.55 -7.84 0.06
CA PRO A 469 22.59 -8.73 -0.56
C PRO A 469 23.10 -10.18 -0.51
N TRP A 470 22.15 -11.12 -0.41
CA TRP A 470 22.47 -12.54 -0.23
C TRP A 470 23.45 -13.09 -1.26
N ASN A 471 23.32 -12.71 -2.53
CA ASN A 471 24.20 -13.16 -3.61
C ASN A 471 25.68 -12.77 -3.43
N ARG A 472 25.99 -11.70 -2.67
CA ARG A 472 27.36 -11.27 -2.38
C ARG A 472 27.99 -12.07 -1.24
N VAL A 473 27.19 -12.50 -0.28
CA VAL A 473 27.69 -13.18 0.94
C VAL A 473 27.46 -14.69 0.93
N GLN A 474 26.68 -15.22 -0.02
CA GLN A 474 26.29 -16.63 -0.06
C GLN A 474 27.49 -17.57 0.02
N ASP A 475 28.52 -17.39 -0.81
CA ASP A 475 29.66 -18.31 -0.85
C ASP A 475 30.47 -18.28 0.46
N LEU A 476 30.60 -17.10 1.06
CA LEU A 476 31.27 -16.91 2.34
C LEU A 476 30.47 -17.54 3.49
N VAL A 477 29.15 -17.38 3.49
CA VAL A 477 28.24 -18.03 4.45
C VAL A 477 28.29 -19.55 4.30
N MET A 478 28.25 -20.07 3.07
CA MET A 478 28.36 -21.51 2.79
C MET A 478 29.70 -22.09 3.25
N SER A 479 30.80 -21.35 3.05
CA SER A 479 32.12 -21.73 3.55
C SER A 479 32.16 -21.77 5.09
N ALA A 480 31.63 -20.74 5.75
CA ALA A 480 31.61 -20.65 7.21
C ALA A 480 30.71 -21.70 7.88
N THR A 481 29.65 -22.14 7.19
CA THR A 481 28.65 -23.09 7.69
C THR A 481 28.96 -24.55 7.37
N LYS A 482 29.92 -24.81 6.49
CA LYS A 482 30.30 -26.16 6.06
C LYS A 482 30.60 -27.07 7.25
N ASN A 483 29.87 -28.18 7.36
CA ASN A 483 29.93 -29.15 8.47
C ASN A 483 29.51 -28.62 9.86
N HIS A 484 29.02 -27.39 9.96
CA HIS A 484 28.61 -26.73 11.21
C HIS A 484 27.17 -26.19 11.15
N ALA A 485 26.39 -26.57 10.14
CA ALA A 485 25.03 -26.06 9.89
C ALA A 485 24.12 -26.13 11.14
N PHE A 486 24.07 -27.29 11.80
CA PHE A 486 23.22 -27.49 12.98
C PHE A 486 23.72 -26.71 14.21
N GLU A 487 25.04 -26.64 14.41
CA GLU A 487 25.66 -25.85 15.50
C GLU A 487 25.32 -24.36 15.37
N ILE A 488 25.44 -23.82 14.15
CA ILE A 488 25.15 -22.43 13.84
C ILE A 488 23.66 -22.15 14.00
N LEU A 489 22.79 -23.02 13.47
CA LEU A 489 21.34 -22.88 13.65
C LEU A 489 20.96 -22.83 15.13
N ASN A 490 21.56 -23.69 15.97
CA ASN A 490 21.31 -23.68 17.41
C ASN A 490 21.77 -22.38 18.08
N ALA A 491 23.02 -21.97 17.83
CA ALA A 491 23.57 -20.74 18.40
C ALA A 491 22.79 -19.47 17.98
N MET A 492 22.32 -19.42 16.72
CA MET A 492 21.50 -18.32 16.22
C MET A 492 20.09 -18.30 16.81
N SER A 493 19.52 -19.48 17.07
CA SER A 493 18.23 -19.61 17.76
C SER A 493 18.33 -19.09 19.20
N ASP A 494 19.39 -19.46 19.91
CA ASP A 494 19.60 -19.06 21.32
C ASP A 494 19.90 -17.56 21.48
N SER A 495 20.57 -16.96 20.50
CA SER A 495 20.93 -15.53 20.50
C SER A 495 19.81 -14.60 20.02
N ARG A 496 18.61 -15.14 19.75
CA ARG A 496 17.47 -14.36 19.20
C ARG A 496 17.82 -13.63 17.90
N ALA A 497 18.67 -14.22 17.07
CA ALA A 497 19.05 -13.63 15.78
C ALA A 497 17.84 -13.42 14.85
N PHE A 498 16.76 -14.17 15.10
CA PHE A 498 15.48 -14.11 14.38
C PHE A 498 14.50 -13.06 14.93
N ASP A 499 14.84 -12.36 16.01
CA ASP A 499 14.06 -11.20 16.48
C ASP A 499 14.44 -9.96 15.65
N ASP A 500 13.44 -9.10 15.40
CA ASP A 500 13.56 -7.83 14.68
C ASP A 500 14.35 -7.95 13.37
N LEU A 501 13.69 -8.54 12.37
CA LEU A 501 14.33 -8.89 11.12
C LEU A 501 14.38 -7.75 10.11
N GLY A 502 13.51 -6.74 10.24
CA GLY A 502 13.46 -5.62 9.31
C GLY A 502 13.56 -6.07 7.84
N ASN A 503 14.44 -5.41 7.08
CA ASN A 503 14.71 -5.70 5.67
C ASN A 503 15.53 -7.00 5.44
N HIS A 504 15.96 -7.70 6.50
CA HIS A 504 16.85 -8.87 6.42
C HIS A 504 16.13 -10.21 6.27
N VAL A 505 14.80 -10.23 6.32
CA VAL A 505 13.98 -11.45 6.27
C VAL A 505 14.32 -12.31 5.05
N ALA A 506 14.48 -11.68 3.88
CA ALA A 506 14.84 -12.38 2.65
C ALA A 506 16.23 -13.03 2.73
N VAL A 507 17.22 -12.34 3.31
CA VAL A 507 18.59 -12.86 3.47
C VAL A 507 18.58 -14.04 4.46
N ILE A 508 17.82 -13.93 5.55
CA ILE A 508 17.69 -14.99 6.55
C ILE A 508 16.96 -16.21 5.99
N LEU A 509 15.89 -16.03 5.22
CA LEU A 509 15.21 -17.14 4.56
C LEU A 509 16.09 -17.82 3.53
N ASN A 510 16.90 -17.06 2.78
CA ASN A 510 17.89 -17.62 1.88
C ASN A 510 18.96 -18.43 2.63
N PHE A 511 19.45 -17.90 3.75
CA PHE A 511 20.38 -18.59 4.64
C PHE A 511 19.80 -19.90 5.18
N LEU A 512 18.59 -19.85 5.76
CA LEU A 512 17.89 -21.03 6.26
C LEU A 512 17.69 -22.08 5.16
N GLY A 513 17.24 -21.66 3.97
CA GLY A 513 17.09 -22.55 2.82
C GLY A 513 18.41 -23.22 2.40
N CYS A 514 19.54 -22.53 2.55
CA CYS A 514 20.87 -23.08 2.26
C CYS A 514 21.38 -24.06 3.32
N LEU A 515 20.88 -23.99 4.56
CA LEU A 515 21.23 -24.98 5.58
C LEU A 515 20.54 -26.33 5.36
N ILE A 516 19.34 -26.33 4.78
CA ILE A 516 18.49 -27.53 4.60
C ILE A 516 19.26 -28.76 4.09
N PRO A 517 20.04 -28.69 2.98
CA PRO A 517 20.73 -29.87 2.44
C PRO A 517 21.83 -30.43 3.35
N SER A 518 22.31 -29.63 4.32
CA SER A 518 23.36 -30.00 5.26
C SER A 518 22.81 -30.50 6.61
N LEU A 519 21.49 -30.45 6.81
CA LEU A 519 20.85 -30.95 8.02
C LEU A 519 20.59 -32.46 7.94
N PRO A 520 20.63 -33.18 9.07
CA PRO A 520 20.23 -34.59 9.12
C PRO A 520 18.78 -34.80 8.68
N SER A 521 18.47 -35.89 7.98
CA SER A 521 17.11 -36.19 7.48
C SER A 521 16.02 -36.34 8.57
N GLU A 522 16.41 -36.63 9.81
CA GLU A 522 15.52 -36.77 10.97
C GLU A 522 15.72 -35.64 12.00
N VAL A 523 16.20 -34.48 11.56
CA VAL A 523 16.51 -33.38 12.47
C VAL A 523 15.24 -32.84 13.13
N CYS A 524 15.23 -32.71 14.45
CA CYS A 524 14.31 -31.79 15.13
C CYS A 524 15.04 -30.46 15.27
N VAL A 525 14.40 -29.37 14.87
CA VAL A 525 14.97 -28.02 15.03
C VAL A 525 15.10 -27.71 16.54
N PRO A 526 16.05 -26.85 16.94
CA PRO A 526 16.17 -26.40 18.32
C PRO A 526 14.83 -25.87 18.86
N SER A 527 14.48 -26.17 20.11
CA SER A 527 13.26 -25.64 20.73
C SER A 527 13.29 -24.11 20.88
N SER A 528 14.47 -23.49 20.83
CA SER A 528 14.65 -22.05 20.80
C SER A 528 14.44 -21.42 19.42
N LEU A 529 14.28 -22.21 18.34
CA LEU A 529 14.06 -21.68 16.99
C LEU A 529 12.62 -21.14 16.88
N ASP A 530 12.50 -19.84 17.06
CA ASP A 530 11.24 -19.10 16.92
C ASP A 530 11.16 -18.44 15.54
N LEU A 531 10.26 -18.94 14.69
CA LEU A 531 10.00 -18.37 13.36
C LEU A 531 8.86 -17.33 13.35
N THR A 532 8.34 -16.93 14.52
CA THR A 532 7.25 -15.95 14.63
C THR A 532 7.55 -14.69 13.82
N SER A 533 8.71 -14.06 14.04
CA SER A 533 9.09 -12.83 13.32
C SER A 533 9.22 -13.07 11.81
N VAL A 534 9.69 -14.24 11.39
CA VAL A 534 9.79 -14.59 9.96
C VAL A 534 8.40 -14.69 9.33
N VAL A 535 7.46 -15.36 10.02
CA VAL A 535 6.08 -15.51 9.58
C VAL A 535 5.38 -14.15 9.51
N VAL A 536 5.50 -13.32 10.55
CA VAL A 536 4.94 -11.95 10.56
C VAL A 536 5.48 -11.14 9.39
N ASN A 537 6.80 -11.15 9.18
CA ASN A 537 7.37 -10.34 8.12
C ASN A 537 7.00 -10.83 6.72
N ILE A 538 6.94 -12.15 6.47
CA ILE A 538 6.59 -12.65 5.13
C ILE A 538 5.10 -12.46 4.80
N THR A 539 4.23 -12.33 5.80
CA THR A 539 2.79 -12.08 5.59
C THR A 539 2.48 -10.62 5.37
N HIS A 540 3.19 -9.74 6.07
CA HIS A 540 2.91 -8.30 6.03
C HIS A 540 3.77 -7.53 5.05
N ARG A 541 4.99 -7.98 4.72
CA ARG A 541 5.87 -7.23 3.79
C ARG A 541 5.54 -7.49 2.33
N LYS A 542 6.01 -6.57 1.49
CA LYS A 542 5.93 -6.71 0.04
C LYS A 542 6.46 -8.07 -0.43
N ARG A 543 5.63 -8.82 -1.14
CA ARG A 543 5.93 -10.20 -1.54
C ARG A 543 6.85 -10.21 -2.77
N ASP A 544 8.04 -10.79 -2.62
CA ASP A 544 8.99 -10.97 -3.72
C ASP A 544 8.58 -12.18 -4.59
N ARG A 545 8.08 -11.90 -5.80
CA ARG A 545 7.70 -12.88 -6.81
C ARG A 545 8.79 -13.92 -7.10
N GLN A 546 10.06 -13.53 -7.12
CA GLN A 546 11.17 -14.43 -7.47
C GLN A 546 11.59 -15.32 -6.29
N ALA A 547 11.36 -14.86 -5.06
CA ALA A 547 11.79 -15.55 -3.86
C ALA A 547 10.67 -16.30 -3.13
N TRP A 548 9.40 -15.93 -3.36
CA TRP A 548 8.23 -16.44 -2.63
C TRP A 548 8.19 -17.95 -2.53
N ARG A 549 8.31 -18.66 -3.66
CA ARG A 549 8.28 -20.13 -3.67
C ARG A 549 9.37 -20.72 -2.80
N LYS A 550 10.62 -20.26 -2.97
CA LYS A 550 11.77 -20.74 -2.20
C LYS A 550 11.61 -20.45 -0.71
N HIS A 551 11.13 -19.26 -0.37
CA HIS A 551 10.93 -18.79 1.00
C HIS A 551 9.80 -19.55 1.70
N SER A 552 8.65 -19.73 1.05
CA SER A 552 7.53 -20.50 1.59
C SER A 552 7.88 -21.98 1.76
N ASP A 553 8.59 -22.59 0.79
CA ASP A 553 9.12 -23.96 0.91
C ASP A 553 10.08 -24.09 2.09
N THR A 554 10.95 -23.09 2.29
CA THR A 554 11.88 -23.04 3.43
C THR A 554 11.13 -22.98 4.75
N ILE A 555 10.13 -22.10 4.89
CA ILE A 555 9.34 -21.98 6.13
C ILE A 555 8.64 -23.31 6.44
N ILE A 556 7.94 -23.89 5.46
CA ILE A 556 7.25 -25.18 5.62
C ILE A 556 8.21 -26.28 6.08
N PHE A 557 9.43 -26.34 5.52
CA PHE A 557 10.44 -27.29 5.96
C PHE A 557 10.70 -27.16 7.47
N TYR A 558 10.98 -25.97 7.98
CA TYR A 558 11.27 -25.81 9.41
C TYR A 558 10.04 -26.05 10.30
N LEU A 559 8.84 -25.71 9.82
CA LEU A 559 7.59 -26.05 10.52
C LEU A 559 7.39 -27.56 10.64
N ASP A 560 7.73 -28.32 9.60
CA ASP A 560 7.65 -29.80 9.56
C ASP A 560 8.62 -30.45 10.55
N HIS A 561 9.71 -29.76 10.89
CA HIS A 561 10.77 -30.26 11.78
C HIS A 561 10.70 -29.66 13.20
N GLY A 562 9.55 -29.08 13.59
CA GLY A 562 9.25 -28.72 14.99
C GLY A 562 9.05 -27.23 15.28
N ALA A 563 9.34 -26.33 14.33
CA ALA A 563 9.22 -24.89 14.57
C ALA A 563 7.76 -24.42 14.75
N PHE A 564 6.78 -25.16 14.23
CA PHE A 564 5.36 -24.79 14.35
C PHE A 564 4.87 -24.71 15.81
N ASP A 565 5.39 -25.57 16.68
CA ASP A 565 4.99 -25.57 18.09
C ASP A 565 5.63 -24.42 18.88
N GLN A 566 6.61 -23.71 18.30
CA GLN A 566 7.25 -22.52 18.89
C GLN A 566 6.61 -21.20 18.46
N ILE A 567 5.70 -21.20 17.48
CA ILE A 567 4.97 -19.99 17.09
C ILE A 567 4.15 -19.49 18.27
N ARG A 568 4.40 -18.25 18.68
CA ARG A 568 3.75 -17.64 19.85
C ARG A 568 2.25 -17.50 19.61
N SER A 569 1.45 -17.79 20.64
CA SER A 569 -0.02 -17.80 20.55
C SER A 569 -0.64 -16.48 20.07
N TYR A 570 0.03 -15.36 20.34
CA TYR A 570 -0.41 -14.03 19.91
C TYR A 570 -0.31 -13.83 18.38
N TYR A 571 0.52 -14.58 17.66
CA TYR A 571 0.78 -14.42 16.22
C TYR A 571 0.27 -15.61 15.39
N LEU A 572 -0.71 -16.35 15.92
CA LEU A 572 -1.31 -17.48 15.20
C LEU A 572 -2.19 -17.02 14.04
N ASP A 573 -2.73 -15.81 14.11
CA ASP A 573 -3.40 -15.09 13.02
C ASP A 573 -2.45 -14.84 11.85
N ASP A 574 -1.22 -14.40 12.10
CA ASP A 574 -0.19 -14.27 11.05
C ASP A 574 0.15 -15.63 10.44
N ALA A 575 0.30 -16.67 11.26
CA ALA A 575 0.50 -18.03 10.76
C ALA A 575 -0.69 -18.49 9.89
N ALA A 576 -1.92 -18.20 10.32
CA ALA A 576 -3.12 -18.51 9.53
C ALA A 576 -3.14 -17.73 8.20
N ASN A 577 -2.73 -16.45 8.21
CA ASN A 577 -2.60 -15.63 7.02
C ASN A 577 -1.55 -16.22 6.06
N PHE A 578 -0.37 -16.59 6.55
CA PHE A 578 0.67 -17.27 5.77
C PHE A 578 0.15 -18.54 5.09
N PHE A 579 -0.58 -19.40 5.82
CA PHE A 579 -1.15 -20.62 5.24
C PHE A 579 -2.28 -20.34 4.24
N ASN A 580 -3.06 -19.28 4.45
CA ASN A 580 -4.05 -18.83 3.47
C ASN A 580 -3.37 -18.36 2.18
N LEU A 581 -2.30 -17.58 2.27
CA LEU A 581 -1.50 -17.14 1.12
C LEU A 581 -0.89 -18.35 0.38
N CYS A 582 -0.42 -19.36 1.10
CA CYS A 582 0.10 -20.59 0.49
C CYS A 582 -0.98 -21.44 -0.21
N THR A 583 -2.25 -21.34 0.21
CA THR A 583 -3.34 -22.22 -0.28
C THR A 583 -4.24 -21.58 -1.32
N ALA A 584 -4.75 -20.38 -1.04
CA ALA A 584 -5.67 -19.65 -1.90
C ALA A 584 -4.95 -18.68 -2.85
N GLU A 585 -3.76 -18.21 -2.45
CA GLU A 585 -2.95 -17.19 -3.12
C GLU A 585 -3.67 -15.84 -3.27
N SER A 586 -2.93 -14.73 -3.16
CA SER A 586 -3.51 -13.40 -3.38
C SER A 586 -3.89 -13.20 -4.85
N GLN A 587 -4.68 -12.16 -5.16
CA GLN A 587 -4.99 -11.85 -6.55
C GLN A 587 -3.72 -11.53 -7.35
N THR A 588 -2.77 -10.80 -6.76
CA THR A 588 -1.48 -10.49 -7.39
C THR A 588 -0.65 -11.75 -7.65
N MET A 589 -0.66 -12.72 -6.73
CA MET A 589 0.04 -14.00 -6.89
C MET A 589 -0.53 -14.87 -8.02
N LYS A 590 -1.83 -14.77 -8.30
CA LYS A 590 -2.47 -15.55 -9.38
C LYS A 590 -1.99 -15.13 -10.77
N GLU A 591 -1.46 -13.91 -10.90
CA GLU A 591 -0.88 -13.38 -12.14
C GLU A 591 0.58 -13.83 -12.35
N TRP A 592 1.21 -14.46 -11.35
CA TRP A 592 2.59 -14.94 -11.44
C TRP A 592 2.69 -16.25 -12.25
N ASP A 593 3.90 -16.57 -12.72
CA ASP A 593 4.18 -17.84 -13.37
C ASP A 593 4.00 -19.01 -12.38
N VAL A 594 3.62 -20.18 -12.88
CA VAL A 594 3.41 -21.39 -12.07
C VAL A 594 4.66 -21.77 -11.26
N ASN A 595 5.86 -21.46 -11.75
CA ASN A 595 7.12 -21.75 -11.06
C ASN A 595 7.49 -20.72 -9.98
N GLU A 596 6.83 -19.56 -9.99
CA GLU A 596 7.04 -18.48 -9.00
C GLU A 596 6.00 -18.57 -7.87
N ARG A 597 4.86 -19.21 -8.14
CA ARG A 597 3.80 -19.50 -7.17
C ARG A 597 4.20 -20.60 -6.18
N THR A 598 3.42 -20.68 -5.11
CA THR A 598 3.57 -21.68 -4.05
C THR A 598 3.67 -23.10 -4.61
N SER A 599 4.64 -23.88 -4.13
CA SER A 599 4.81 -25.27 -4.57
C SER A 599 3.63 -26.14 -4.13
N GLU A 600 3.36 -27.21 -4.88
CA GLU A 600 2.28 -28.14 -4.54
C GLU A 600 2.50 -28.82 -3.19
N HIS A 601 3.76 -29.08 -2.83
CA HIS A 601 4.11 -29.63 -1.52
C HIS A 601 3.75 -28.63 -0.41
N THR A 602 4.19 -27.38 -0.54
CA THR A 602 3.93 -26.30 0.42
C THR A 602 2.45 -26.02 0.57
N ARG A 603 1.68 -26.07 -0.53
CA ARG A 603 0.22 -25.96 -0.52
C ARG A 603 -0.44 -27.05 0.34
N HIS A 604 -0.05 -28.32 0.15
CA HIS A 604 -0.57 -29.43 0.94
C HIS A 604 -0.19 -29.33 2.43
N ARG A 605 1.05 -28.95 2.73
CA ARG A 605 1.50 -28.77 4.12
C ARG A 605 0.81 -27.58 4.79
N ALA A 606 0.58 -26.48 4.08
CA ALA A 606 -0.19 -25.35 4.58
C ALA A 606 -1.64 -25.72 4.91
N MET A 607 -2.29 -26.56 4.09
CA MET A 607 -3.62 -27.12 4.42
C MET A 607 -3.59 -27.95 5.71
N PHE A 608 -2.57 -28.79 5.89
CA PHE A 608 -2.38 -29.55 7.12
C PHE A 608 -2.24 -28.63 8.35
N TYR A 609 -1.44 -27.57 8.24
CA TYR A 609 -1.26 -26.62 9.35
C TYR A 609 -2.49 -25.77 9.63
N ARG A 610 -3.30 -25.41 8.62
CA ARG A 610 -4.62 -24.80 8.82
C ARG A 610 -5.50 -25.67 9.70
N GLU A 611 -5.58 -26.98 9.42
CA GLU A 611 -6.38 -27.90 10.23
C GLU A 611 -5.81 -28.07 11.64
N LYS A 612 -4.48 -28.05 11.80
CA LYS A 612 -3.84 -28.03 13.14
C LYS A 612 -4.18 -26.76 13.93
N LEU A 613 -4.26 -25.60 13.28
CA LEU A 613 -4.72 -24.34 13.89
C LEU A 613 -6.20 -24.39 14.29
N LYS A 614 -7.08 -24.96 13.44
CA LYS A 614 -8.50 -25.17 13.78
C LYS A 614 -8.65 -26.05 15.01
N ALA A 615 -7.89 -27.13 15.10
CA ALA A 615 -7.91 -28.00 16.28
C ALA A 615 -7.52 -27.24 17.56
N ARG A 616 -6.48 -26.38 17.51
CA ARG A 616 -6.11 -25.51 18.64
C ARG A 616 -7.21 -24.49 18.99
N ALA A 617 -7.86 -23.90 17.99
CA ALA A 617 -8.97 -22.98 18.20
C ALA A 617 -10.19 -23.66 18.85
N ALA A 618 -10.47 -24.92 18.50
CA ALA A 618 -11.56 -25.68 19.11
C ALA A 618 -11.32 -25.93 20.62
N GLU A 619 -10.07 -25.95 21.06
CA GLU A 619 -9.67 -26.16 22.45
C GLU A 619 -9.55 -24.85 23.26
N ASP A 620 -9.27 -23.72 22.59
CA ASP A 620 -9.06 -22.41 23.23
C ASP A 620 -9.96 -21.31 22.61
N PRO A 621 -10.99 -20.84 23.34
CA PRO A 621 -11.87 -19.75 22.89
C PRO A 621 -11.15 -18.45 22.54
N TYR A 622 -10.01 -18.16 23.18
CA TYR A 622 -9.22 -16.96 22.88
C TYR A 622 -8.55 -17.07 21.50
N VAL A 623 -8.00 -18.25 21.19
CA VAL A 623 -7.42 -18.56 19.87
C VAL A 623 -8.51 -18.57 18.80
N ALA A 624 -9.68 -19.15 19.08
CA ALA A 624 -10.82 -19.12 18.16
C ALA A 624 -11.25 -17.70 17.79
N LEU A 625 -11.34 -16.79 18.77
CA LEU A 625 -11.72 -15.41 18.52
C LEU A 625 -10.74 -14.72 17.55
N ARG A 626 -9.43 -14.93 17.75
CA ARG A 626 -8.38 -14.35 16.89
C ARG A 626 -8.36 -14.93 15.49
N LEU A 627 -8.52 -16.24 15.37
CA LEU A 627 -8.43 -16.93 14.09
C LEU A 627 -9.70 -16.75 13.23
N ARG A 628 -10.80 -16.28 13.82
CA ARG A 628 -12.11 -16.18 13.15
C ARG A 628 -12.09 -15.48 11.79
N PRO A 629 -11.34 -14.37 11.58
CA PRO A 629 -11.25 -13.72 10.27
C PRO A 629 -10.66 -14.62 9.17
N HIS A 630 -9.82 -15.59 9.54
CA HIS A 630 -9.10 -16.46 8.60
C HIS A 630 -9.81 -17.79 8.30
N PHE A 631 -10.86 -18.13 9.05
CA PHE A 631 -11.64 -19.36 8.93
C PHE A 631 -13.14 -19.05 8.92
N LEU A 632 -13.62 -18.49 7.81
CA LEU A 632 -15.04 -18.14 7.64
C LEU A 632 -15.95 -19.37 7.67
N GLU A 633 -15.41 -20.55 7.34
CA GLU A 633 -16.09 -21.84 7.46
C GLU A 633 -16.34 -22.29 8.92
N GLY A 634 -15.76 -21.60 9.91
CA GLY A 634 -15.84 -21.97 11.33
C GLY A 634 -14.74 -22.94 11.78
N PHE A 635 -14.79 -23.32 13.07
CA PHE A 635 -13.80 -24.20 13.73
C PHE A 635 -14.33 -25.60 14.02
N ASP A 636 -15.47 -25.97 13.44
CA ASP A 636 -16.14 -27.24 13.75
C ASP A 636 -15.27 -28.44 13.28
N GLN A 637 -15.16 -29.46 14.13
CA GLN A 637 -14.63 -30.77 13.75
C GLN A 637 -15.55 -31.48 12.73
N PRO A 638 -15.04 -32.43 11.92
CA PRO A 638 -15.92 -33.24 11.07
C PRO A 638 -16.99 -33.94 11.91
N THR A 639 -18.22 -33.85 11.42
CA THR A 639 -19.49 -34.27 12.02
C THR A 639 -19.40 -35.56 12.85
N PRO A 640 -19.68 -35.54 14.17
CA PRO A 640 -20.12 -36.71 14.89
C PRO A 640 -21.57 -37.04 14.48
N VAL A 641 -21.82 -38.33 14.30
CA VAL A 641 -23.08 -38.97 13.91
C VAL A 641 -24.30 -38.30 14.53
N VAL A 642 -25.26 -38.00 13.65
CA VAL A 642 -26.64 -37.55 13.90
C VAL A 642 -27.22 -38.14 15.17
N THR A 643 -27.62 -37.28 16.10
CA THR A 643 -28.77 -37.57 16.96
C THR A 643 -29.61 -36.30 17.06
N GLU A 644 -30.79 -36.36 16.46
CA GLU A 644 -31.76 -35.27 16.40
C GLU A 644 -32.28 -34.89 17.79
N GLN A 645 -32.28 -33.61 18.12
CA GLN A 645 -33.35 -32.99 18.92
C GLN A 645 -33.42 -31.48 18.66
N PRO A 646 -34.62 -30.90 18.49
CA PRO A 646 -34.78 -29.51 18.09
C PRO A 646 -34.79 -28.56 19.29
N GLN A 647 -34.00 -27.48 19.21
CA GLN A 647 -34.15 -26.30 20.07
C GLN A 647 -34.54 -25.09 19.22
N SER A 648 -35.63 -24.45 19.63
CA SER A 648 -36.16 -23.20 19.09
C SER A 648 -35.27 -22.03 19.46
N ILE A 649 -34.79 -21.29 18.44
CA ILE A 649 -34.11 -20.00 18.62
C ILE A 649 -35.06 -18.90 18.15
N GLU A 650 -35.52 -18.12 19.12
CA GLU A 650 -36.19 -16.85 18.94
C GLU A 650 -35.13 -15.81 18.55
N LYS A 651 -35.08 -15.41 17.27
CA LYS A 651 -34.19 -14.34 16.78
C LYS A 651 -34.81 -12.99 17.12
N ALA A 652 -34.22 -12.28 18.08
CA ALA A 652 -34.44 -10.85 18.27
C ALA A 652 -33.73 -10.07 17.16
N ALA A 653 -34.49 -9.34 16.34
CA ALA A 653 -33.96 -8.40 15.36
C ALA A 653 -33.52 -7.09 16.06
N PRO A 654 -32.42 -6.46 15.63
CA PRO A 654 -32.06 -5.13 16.11
C PRO A 654 -33.11 -4.10 15.66
N PRO A 655 -33.37 -3.04 16.45
CA PRO A 655 -34.42 -2.07 16.14
C PRO A 655 -33.95 -1.17 14.98
N SER A 656 -34.43 -1.44 13.77
CA SER A 656 -34.23 -0.52 12.65
C SER A 656 -34.99 0.79 12.90
N ARG A 657 -34.35 1.93 12.60
CA ARG A 657 -34.95 3.27 12.65
C ARG A 657 -36.22 3.39 11.78
N PHE A 658 -36.52 2.41 10.93
CA PHE A 658 -37.67 2.38 10.03
C PHE A 658 -39.04 2.22 10.70
N GLN A 659 -39.13 1.78 11.97
CA GLN A 659 -40.42 1.78 12.71
C GLN A 659 -41.01 3.20 12.93
N LYS A 660 -40.21 4.27 12.82
CA LYS A 660 -40.71 5.66 12.88
C LYS A 660 -41.57 6.05 11.68
N TRP A 661 -41.44 5.39 10.54
CA TRP A 661 -42.13 5.77 9.30
C TRP A 661 -43.62 5.44 9.31
N GLN A 662 -44.03 4.33 9.93
CA GLN A 662 -45.46 4.02 10.11
C GLN A 662 -46.18 5.02 11.02
N ASN A 663 -45.45 5.68 11.93
CA ASN A 663 -46.04 6.62 12.88
C ASN A 663 -46.11 8.06 12.35
N LEU A 664 -45.19 8.47 11.45
CA LEU A 664 -45.18 9.80 10.86
C LEU A 664 -46.30 10.01 9.82
N PHE A 665 -46.68 8.98 9.06
CA PHE A 665 -47.79 9.07 8.11
C PHE A 665 -49.18 8.84 8.73
N ARG A 666 -49.26 8.44 10.00
CA ARG A 666 -50.53 8.18 10.71
C ARG A 666 -51.01 9.33 11.59
N LYS A 667 -50.20 10.38 11.78
CA LYS A 667 -50.55 11.56 12.58
C LYS A 667 -50.25 12.86 11.83
N ALA A 668 -51.12 13.18 10.88
CA ALA A 668 -51.38 14.58 10.53
C ALA A 668 -52.63 15.03 11.29
N PRO A 669 -52.56 16.03 12.18
CA PRO A 669 -53.75 16.75 12.60
C PRO A 669 -54.13 17.73 11.48
N ARG A 670 -55.34 17.57 10.94
CA ARG A 670 -56.06 18.69 10.33
C ARG A 670 -56.34 19.69 11.44
N ASN A 671 -55.72 20.87 11.40
CA ASN A 671 -56.30 22.07 11.97
C ASN A 671 -55.76 23.31 11.25
N THR A 672 -56.67 23.94 10.53
CA THR A 672 -56.64 25.34 10.11
C THR A 672 -56.47 26.24 11.33
N MET A 673 -55.45 27.08 11.34
CA MET A 673 -55.48 28.32 12.12
C MET A 673 -54.79 29.44 11.34
N SER A 674 -55.61 30.43 10.99
CA SER A 674 -55.26 31.70 10.39
C SER A 674 -54.34 32.49 11.33
N LEU A 675 -53.25 33.06 10.82
CA LEU A 675 -52.63 34.24 11.40
C LEU A 675 -52.26 35.21 10.28
N ASP A 676 -52.65 36.44 10.55
CA ASP A 676 -52.74 37.62 9.71
C ASP A 676 -51.53 38.55 9.98
N ASN A 677 -51.15 39.32 8.96
CA ASN A 677 -50.34 40.55 8.95
C ASN A 677 -48.82 40.56 9.28
N GLY A 678 -48.01 40.45 8.20
CA GLY A 678 -47.17 41.53 7.62
C GLY A 678 -45.78 41.83 8.22
N PRO A 679 -44.95 42.69 7.56
CA PRO A 679 -45.07 43.24 6.21
C PRO A 679 -43.85 42.99 5.30
N ASP A 680 -44.08 43.36 4.04
CA ASP A 680 -43.25 43.28 2.84
C ASP A 680 -41.88 43.99 2.93
N ILE A 681 -40.88 43.42 2.25
CA ILE A 681 -39.79 44.19 1.64
C ILE A 681 -39.71 43.82 0.16
N GLU A 682 -39.87 44.86 -0.64
CA GLU A 682 -40.06 44.89 -2.08
C GLU A 682 -38.85 44.41 -2.88
N LEU A 683 -39.14 43.68 -3.95
CA LEU A 683 -38.27 43.48 -5.10
C LEU A 683 -38.36 44.71 -6.01
N GLY A 684 -37.23 45.40 -6.19
CA GLY A 684 -37.08 46.45 -7.20
C GLY A 684 -36.55 45.90 -8.52
N MET A 685 -37.41 45.90 -9.53
CA MET A 685 -37.10 45.62 -10.94
C MET A 685 -36.54 46.86 -11.66
N THR A 686 -35.61 46.58 -12.58
CA THR A 686 -35.34 47.19 -13.91
C THR A 686 -35.84 48.61 -14.24
N GLY A 687 -34.92 49.43 -14.78
CA GLY A 687 -35.23 50.67 -15.50
C GLY A 687 -34.02 51.15 -16.34
N GLU A 688 -34.24 51.30 -17.64
CA GLU A 688 -33.30 51.58 -18.72
C GLU A 688 -32.83 53.06 -18.86
N LEU A 689 -31.63 53.20 -19.45
CA LEU A 689 -31.17 54.10 -20.54
C LEU A 689 -31.00 55.63 -20.39
N ASN A 690 -29.89 56.07 -21.04
CA ASN A 690 -29.51 57.38 -21.61
C ASN A 690 -28.76 58.35 -20.66
N VAL A 691 -27.67 59.06 -20.98
CA VAL A 691 -27.01 59.53 -22.23
C VAL A 691 -25.48 59.70 -21.99
N ASP A 692 -24.71 59.68 -23.08
CA ASP A 692 -23.32 60.07 -23.31
C ASP A 692 -22.79 61.33 -22.58
N GLU A 693 -21.48 61.35 -22.24
CA GLU A 693 -20.44 62.24 -22.81
C GLU A 693 -19.11 62.15 -22.00
N GLU A 694 -18.08 61.58 -22.67
CA GLU A 694 -16.64 61.92 -22.76
C GLU A 694 -15.77 62.50 -21.60
N PRO A 695 -14.41 62.38 -21.72
CA PRO A 695 -13.48 62.20 -20.61
C PRO A 695 -12.65 63.46 -20.28
N GLU A 696 -11.97 63.48 -19.13
CA GLU A 696 -10.79 64.34 -18.96
C GLU A 696 -9.78 63.83 -17.92
N HIS A 697 -8.50 64.04 -18.27
CA HIS A 697 -7.27 63.69 -17.57
C HIS A 697 -6.95 64.58 -16.36
N GLY A 698 -6.07 64.06 -15.48
CA GLY A 698 -5.24 64.83 -14.51
C GLY A 698 -5.69 64.60 -13.07
N THR A 699 -4.88 64.14 -12.12
CA THR A 699 -3.41 64.16 -11.95
C THR A 699 -3.02 63.03 -11.01
#